data_AF-A0A093QZA1-F1
#
_entry.id   AF-A0A093QZA1-F1
#
_cell.length_a   1.000
_cell.length_b   1.000
_cell.length_c   1.000
_cell.angle_alpha   90.00
_cell.angle_beta   90.00
_cell.angle_gamma   90.00
#
_symmetry.space_group_name_H-M   'P 1'
#
loop_
_entity.id
_entity.type
_entity.pdbx_description
1 polymer ?
#
loop_
_entity_poly.entity_id
_entity_poly.type
_entity_poly.pdbx_seq_one_letter_code
_entity_poly.pdbx_strand_id
1 'polypeptide(L)'
;AYIFSIEKQLNILFELRGKKLGSYFGAAVCAVDLNSDGLSDLLVGAPMQSTIREEGRVYVYINSGSEAKMVELNIELSGSDSYAARFGESIANLGDIDDDGFEDVAIGAPQEDNLKGVIYIYNGREDGITPSFSQRIQGHQITNSLSMFGQSIASGIDADNNGYQDVAVGAFLSNSAVVLRTKPVIIVEASLKHPNSINRTNLNCMENEQPAVCMDLKICFTYTGREVPGYTVLLYNLSVDTNRKVDTQARFYFSSNGTSDTISGNVKIYSKNMACKDHPAFMKKDVRDILTPVHVEASYRLGHHILQKRNAQEFSPLQPVLQRRKEKDIIKSKFVFARFCSQENCSADLRVSGKVAFPKPHDKKTYLAVGSMKTLLLNISLLNVGDDAYETVLHIQIPKGLYFIRILELEEKQIHCEVLDKEIHAVKLECSVGYLYVDQKSKLDFSFLLDASSFTRAEDDLNIIVNATCKNEDGNMLQDNTLTLVVPLKYEIELNAHGFVSPASFVYGTNENDSPVTCMKENINFTFHVISAGPSMAPNINLGITIPNAFPPSNFKLFNTLDIKTTAGQCFYDKYPRNCSAVEKNENILKDVVTFFSKPAKRQMYCMKNDSLCLQIHCKLGNMESGKEATVQLQLEATPSLLEMDDASALKFEVRAIASPEENAKVTELHKDKQVAYVYLEGVHHRKPKHHVTMLIIGLGLIVGVTLLLLLSFILWKMGFFKRQYKPVPQDKNRRDSWSFKSGNKDD
;
A
#
# COMPACT_ATOMS: atom_id res chain seq x y z
N ALA A 1 -72.69 0.63 27.93
CA ALA A 1 -73.04 2.06 27.93
C ALA A 1 -74.07 2.32 26.84
N TYR A 2 -74.96 3.30 27.01
CA TYR A 2 -75.99 3.65 26.02
C TYR A 2 -75.87 5.13 25.66
N ILE A 3 -75.97 5.45 24.38
CA ILE A 3 -76.16 6.81 23.87
C ILE A 3 -77.63 6.93 23.48
N PHE A 4 -78.32 7.94 24.00
CA PHE A 4 -79.74 8.15 23.73
C PHE A 4 -80.03 9.63 23.46
N SER A 5 -81.04 9.89 22.63
CA SER A 5 -81.60 11.22 22.41
C SER A 5 -82.96 11.33 23.13
N ILE A 6 -83.26 12.53 23.61
CA ILE A 6 -84.55 12.89 24.20
C ILE A 6 -85.17 14.00 23.34
N GLU A 7 -86.11 13.63 22.48
CA GLU A 7 -86.94 14.59 21.75
C GLU A 7 -88.33 14.69 22.40
N LYS A 8 -89.15 13.63 22.25
CA LYS A 8 -90.45 13.47 22.93
C LYS A 8 -90.51 12.16 23.75
N GLN A 9 -89.68 11.19 23.41
CA GLN A 9 -89.48 9.91 24.09
C GLN A 9 -87.98 9.57 24.06
N LEU A 10 -87.54 8.68 24.94
CA LEU A 10 -86.14 8.24 25.01
C LEU A 10 -85.88 7.23 23.89
N ASN A 11 -85.01 7.60 22.95
CA ASN A 11 -84.58 6.74 21.84
C ASN A 11 -83.11 6.38 22.01
N ILE A 12 -82.80 5.09 22.09
CA ILE A 12 -81.42 4.59 22.12
C ILE A 12 -80.85 4.70 20.72
N LEU A 13 -79.79 5.50 20.56
CA LEU A 13 -79.09 5.70 19.30
C LEU A 13 -77.97 4.66 19.12
N PHE A 14 -77.25 4.36 20.20
CA PHE A 14 -76.11 3.44 20.16
C PHE A 14 -75.96 2.64 21.46
N GLU A 15 -75.64 1.35 21.33
CA GLU A 15 -75.40 0.43 22.44
C GLU A 15 -73.96 -0.09 22.40
N LEU A 16 -73.23 0.08 23.50
CA LEU A 16 -71.86 -0.39 23.68
C LEU A 16 -71.83 -1.54 24.69
N ARG A 17 -71.27 -2.68 24.27
CA ARG A 17 -71.16 -3.91 25.07
C ARG A 17 -69.72 -4.16 25.47
N GLY A 18 -69.51 -4.47 26.76
CA GLY A 18 -68.20 -4.85 27.29
C GLY A 18 -67.76 -6.24 26.84
N LYS A 19 -66.44 -6.46 26.75
CA LYS A 19 -65.85 -7.71 26.25
C LYS A 19 -65.85 -8.86 27.25
N LYS A 20 -65.78 -8.57 28.56
CA LYS A 20 -65.77 -9.59 29.63
C LYS A 20 -66.90 -9.39 30.63
N LEU A 21 -67.50 -10.51 31.06
CA LEU A 21 -68.48 -10.55 32.14
C LEU A 21 -67.82 -10.15 33.47
N GLY A 22 -68.53 -9.40 34.31
CA GLY A 22 -68.03 -8.99 35.64
C GLY A 22 -66.98 -7.88 35.61
N SER A 23 -66.61 -7.38 34.42
CA SER A 23 -65.64 -6.28 34.27
C SER A 23 -66.15 -4.91 34.75
N TYR A 24 -67.45 -4.82 35.04
CA TYR A 24 -68.14 -3.59 35.39
C TYR A 24 -68.00 -2.51 34.30
N PHE A 25 -68.00 -2.93 33.03
CA PHE A 25 -67.95 -2.03 31.87
C PHE A 25 -69.10 -1.02 31.88
N GLY A 26 -68.76 0.26 31.83
CA GLY A 26 -69.72 1.37 31.98
C GLY A 26 -69.79 1.95 33.39
N ALA A 27 -68.88 1.56 34.31
CA ALA A 27 -68.79 2.12 35.65
C ALA A 27 -68.54 3.64 35.64
N ALA A 28 -67.67 4.07 34.73
CA ALA A 28 -67.41 5.47 34.43
C ALA A 28 -67.56 5.69 32.92
N VAL A 29 -68.11 6.84 32.54
CA VAL A 29 -68.22 7.29 31.15
C VAL A 29 -67.76 8.73 31.07
N CYS A 30 -66.98 9.06 30.05
CA CYS A 30 -66.48 10.42 29.83
C CYS A 30 -66.58 10.77 28.35
N ALA A 31 -67.25 11.89 28.07
CA ALA A 31 -67.35 12.48 26.74
C ALA A 31 -66.28 13.58 26.61
N VAL A 32 -65.50 13.51 25.53
CA VAL A 32 -64.32 14.36 25.28
C VAL A 32 -64.03 14.36 23.79
N ASP A 33 -63.59 15.48 23.21
CA ASP A 33 -63.19 15.55 21.79
C ASP A 33 -61.68 15.29 21.71
N LEU A 34 -61.29 14.02 21.52
CA LEU A 34 -59.89 13.61 21.65
C LEU A 34 -59.05 13.96 20.42
N ASN A 35 -59.68 14.00 19.25
CA ASN A 35 -59.07 14.26 17.95
C ASN A 35 -59.36 15.67 17.40
N SER A 36 -60.06 16.50 18.17
CA SER A 36 -60.40 17.90 17.84
C SER A 36 -61.15 18.05 16.52
N ASP A 37 -62.03 17.10 16.21
CA ASP A 37 -62.88 17.13 15.01
C ASP A 37 -64.24 17.84 15.27
N GLY A 38 -64.48 18.28 16.50
CA GLY A 38 -65.71 18.94 16.94
C GLY A 38 -66.81 17.97 17.38
N LEU A 39 -66.55 16.66 17.38
CA LEU A 39 -67.47 15.63 17.84
C LEU A 39 -66.98 15.04 19.16
N SER A 40 -67.88 14.84 20.12
CA SER A 40 -67.51 14.16 21.36
C SER A 40 -67.29 12.67 21.12
N ASP A 41 -66.10 12.20 21.47
CA ASP A 41 -65.73 10.80 21.63
C ASP A 41 -66.14 10.29 23.01
N LEU A 42 -65.93 8.99 23.25
CA LEU A 42 -66.36 8.34 24.48
C LEU A 42 -65.28 7.42 25.05
N LEU A 43 -64.93 7.66 26.32
CA LEU A 43 -64.19 6.71 27.15
C LEU A 43 -65.15 5.96 28.07
N VAL A 44 -64.95 4.65 28.18
CA VAL A 44 -65.76 3.77 29.04
C VAL A 44 -64.88 2.95 29.95
N GLY A 45 -65.04 3.15 31.26
CA GLY A 45 -64.31 2.44 32.30
C GLY A 45 -64.86 1.05 32.58
N ALA A 46 -63.95 0.10 32.80
CA ALA A 46 -64.21 -1.27 33.24
C ALA A 46 -63.24 -1.61 34.39
N PRO A 47 -63.43 -1.03 35.60
CA PRO A 47 -62.46 -1.11 36.70
C PRO A 47 -62.27 -2.52 37.27
N MET A 48 -63.25 -3.42 37.10
CA MET A 48 -63.12 -4.82 37.56
C MET A 48 -62.59 -5.75 36.46
N GLN A 49 -62.26 -5.20 35.29
CA GLN A 49 -61.61 -5.97 34.22
C GLN A 49 -60.30 -6.56 34.74
N SER A 50 -60.21 -7.89 34.67
CA SER A 50 -59.10 -8.63 35.26
C SER A 50 -58.28 -9.36 34.20
N THR A 51 -56.96 -9.27 34.31
CA THR A 51 -56.00 -10.23 33.75
C THR A 51 -55.58 -11.22 34.84
N ILE A 52 -55.24 -10.72 36.03
CA ILE A 52 -54.99 -11.50 37.25
C ILE A 52 -56.10 -11.19 38.27
N ARG A 53 -56.27 -9.91 38.66
CA ARG A 53 -57.31 -9.45 39.58
C ARG A 53 -57.49 -7.92 39.53
N GLU A 54 -58.61 -7.46 39.01
CA GLU A 54 -59.12 -6.09 39.08
C GLU A 54 -58.08 -5.00 38.73
N GLU A 55 -57.23 -5.25 37.73
CA GLU A 55 -56.29 -4.24 37.23
C GLU A 55 -57.05 -3.04 36.63
N GLY A 56 -58.17 -3.32 35.96
CA GLY A 56 -59.03 -2.33 35.33
C GLY A 56 -58.58 -1.94 33.93
N ARG A 57 -59.53 -1.52 33.09
CA ARG A 57 -59.28 -1.04 31.72
C ARG A 57 -60.19 0.13 31.39
N VAL A 58 -59.76 0.97 30.47
CA VAL A 58 -60.61 1.97 29.82
C VAL A 58 -60.59 1.74 28.31
N TYR A 59 -61.78 1.69 27.72
CA TYR A 59 -62.02 1.53 26.30
C TYR A 59 -62.33 2.89 25.67
N VAL A 60 -61.81 3.13 24.48
CA VAL A 60 -61.92 4.41 23.78
C VAL A 60 -62.70 4.20 22.50
N TYR A 61 -63.69 5.06 22.26
CA TYR A 61 -64.53 5.03 21.09
C TYR A 61 -64.57 6.39 20.42
N ILE A 62 -64.16 6.46 19.16
CA ILE A 62 -64.16 7.68 18.36
C ILE A 62 -65.49 7.84 17.63
N ASN A 63 -66.02 9.06 17.61
CA ASN A 63 -67.27 9.36 16.95
C ASN A 63 -67.06 9.53 15.44
N SER A 64 -67.71 8.68 14.64
CA SER A 64 -67.58 8.72 13.17
C SER A 64 -68.51 9.73 12.46
N GLY A 65 -69.21 10.59 13.21
CA GLY A 65 -70.10 11.65 12.69
C GLY A 65 -71.43 11.17 12.09
N SER A 66 -71.57 9.89 11.77
CA SER A 66 -72.80 9.30 11.22
C SER A 66 -73.77 8.91 12.35
N GLU A 67 -74.60 9.85 12.85
CA GLU A 67 -75.61 9.62 13.91
C GLU A 67 -75.03 9.16 15.27
N ALA A 68 -73.91 9.75 15.71
CA ALA A 68 -73.20 9.34 16.94
C ALA A 68 -72.74 7.87 16.95
N LYS A 69 -72.50 7.30 15.77
CA LYS A 69 -71.91 5.97 15.64
C LYS A 69 -70.47 5.97 16.16
N MET A 70 -70.29 5.23 17.24
CA MET A 70 -69.01 5.09 17.94
C MET A 70 -68.19 3.93 17.36
N VAL A 71 -66.93 4.20 17.03
CA VAL A 71 -65.96 3.21 16.54
C VAL A 71 -64.93 2.95 17.62
N GLU A 72 -64.83 1.72 18.10
CA GLU A 72 -63.83 1.34 19.10
C GLU A 72 -62.42 1.46 18.52
N LEU A 73 -61.53 2.18 19.20
CA LEU A 73 -60.11 2.14 18.88
C LEU A 73 -59.54 0.80 19.30
N ASN A 74 -58.64 0.25 18.49
CA ASN A 74 -57.95 -1.01 18.81
C ASN A 74 -56.82 -0.81 19.83
N ILE A 75 -57.11 -0.09 20.92
CA ILE A 75 -56.22 0.18 22.05
C ILE A 75 -57.02 0.00 23.35
N GLU A 76 -56.35 -0.49 24.40
CA GLU A 76 -56.89 -0.55 25.75
C GLU A 76 -55.97 0.25 26.68
N LEU A 77 -56.53 1.19 27.45
CA LEU A 77 -55.76 1.93 28.43
C LEU A 77 -55.72 1.14 29.75
N SER A 78 -54.55 1.04 30.37
CA SER A 78 -54.33 0.18 31.54
C SER A 78 -53.52 0.79 32.69
N GLY A 79 -53.21 2.09 32.66
CA GLY A 79 -52.36 2.72 33.69
C GLY A 79 -51.01 2.02 33.84
N SER A 80 -50.64 1.63 35.07
CA SER A 80 -49.46 0.81 35.37
C SER A 80 -49.72 -0.72 35.34
N ASP A 81 -50.95 -1.14 35.03
CA ASP A 81 -51.42 -2.53 35.10
C ASP A 81 -51.20 -3.18 36.48
N SER A 82 -51.34 -2.39 37.55
CA SER A 82 -51.13 -2.85 38.91
C SER A 82 -52.25 -3.75 39.42
N TYR A 83 -51.89 -4.76 40.21
CA TYR A 83 -52.82 -5.69 40.86
C TYR A 83 -53.85 -4.95 41.70
N ALA A 84 -55.13 -5.25 41.48
CA ALA A 84 -56.28 -4.67 42.18
C ALA A 84 -56.32 -3.12 42.19
N ALA A 85 -55.80 -2.48 41.14
CA ALA A 85 -55.73 -1.02 41.04
C ALA A 85 -57.09 -0.35 40.76
N ARG A 86 -58.02 -1.10 40.14
CA ARG A 86 -59.30 -0.59 39.63
C ARG A 86 -59.15 0.62 38.71
N PHE A 87 -58.23 0.51 37.75
CA PHE A 87 -58.04 1.55 36.75
C PHE A 87 -59.32 1.75 35.92
N GLY A 88 -59.76 3.00 35.78
CA GLY A 88 -61.00 3.35 35.08
C GLY A 88 -62.23 3.44 35.98
N GLU A 89 -62.06 3.47 37.30
CA GLU A 89 -63.15 3.70 38.27
C GLU A 89 -63.70 5.13 38.16
N SER A 90 -62.85 6.09 37.82
CA SER A 90 -63.21 7.47 37.54
C SER A 90 -62.48 7.96 36.29
N ILE A 91 -63.15 8.79 35.50
CA ILE A 91 -62.60 9.39 34.27
C ILE A 91 -63.12 10.83 34.21
N ALA A 92 -62.23 11.78 33.92
CA ALA A 92 -62.58 13.19 33.77
C ALA A 92 -61.91 13.79 32.53
N ASN A 93 -62.66 14.61 31.79
CA ASN A 93 -62.16 15.48 30.75
C ASN A 93 -61.43 16.66 31.41
N LEU A 94 -60.19 16.92 31.01
CA LEU A 94 -59.35 18.00 31.53
C LEU A 94 -59.30 19.22 30.60
N GLY A 95 -59.88 19.13 29.42
CA GLY A 95 -59.60 20.01 28.29
C GLY A 95 -58.15 19.85 27.81
N ASP A 96 -57.72 20.77 26.95
CA ASP A 96 -56.33 20.84 26.48
C ASP A 96 -55.44 21.47 27.58
N ILE A 97 -54.75 20.61 28.35
CA ILE A 97 -53.88 21.05 29.46
C ILE A 97 -52.42 21.22 29.05
N ASP A 98 -52.01 20.71 27.88
CA ASP A 98 -50.65 20.87 27.34
C ASP A 98 -50.53 21.85 26.14
N ASP A 99 -51.63 22.53 25.81
CA ASP A 99 -51.79 23.57 24.77
C ASP A 99 -51.36 23.04 23.39
N ASP A 100 -51.62 21.75 23.10
CA ASP A 100 -51.29 21.10 21.84
C ASP A 100 -52.46 21.06 20.83
N GLY A 101 -53.64 21.52 21.26
CA GLY A 101 -54.85 21.60 20.46
C GLY A 101 -55.80 20.41 20.61
N PHE A 102 -55.48 19.40 21.44
CA PHE A 102 -56.33 18.23 21.69
C PHE A 102 -56.78 18.15 23.16
N GLU A 103 -57.99 17.67 23.42
CA GLU A 103 -58.46 17.52 24.81
C GLU A 103 -57.81 16.31 25.51
N ASP A 104 -57.48 16.48 26.78
CA ASP A 104 -56.81 15.49 27.61
C ASP A 104 -57.75 14.90 28.66
N VAL A 105 -57.38 13.74 29.21
CA VAL A 105 -58.19 13.05 30.22
C VAL A 105 -57.39 12.60 31.43
N ALA A 106 -58.03 12.63 32.59
CA ALA A 106 -57.54 11.98 33.81
C ALA A 106 -58.32 10.69 34.06
N ILE A 107 -57.60 9.61 34.42
CA ILE A 107 -58.18 8.32 34.77
C ILE A 107 -57.70 7.91 36.16
N GLY A 108 -58.64 7.57 37.04
CA GLY A 108 -58.36 7.16 38.42
C GLY A 108 -58.12 5.66 38.56
N ALA A 109 -57.17 5.32 39.45
CA ALA A 109 -56.89 3.99 39.97
C ALA A 109 -56.80 4.06 41.51
N PRO A 110 -57.95 4.23 42.20
CA PRO A 110 -57.97 4.58 43.62
C PRO A 110 -57.40 3.51 44.56
N GLN A 111 -57.34 2.25 44.11
CA GLN A 111 -56.85 1.14 44.94
C GLN A 111 -55.38 0.80 44.72
N GLU A 112 -54.75 1.43 43.73
CA GLU A 112 -53.33 1.25 43.44
C GLU A 112 -52.44 1.66 44.63
N ASP A 113 -51.27 1.04 44.74
CA ASP A 113 -50.29 1.27 45.81
C ASP A 113 -50.85 1.02 47.23
N ASN A 114 -51.63 -0.06 47.42
CA ASN A 114 -52.29 -0.43 48.68
C ASN A 114 -53.30 0.61 49.16
N LEU A 115 -54.31 0.93 48.33
CA LEU A 115 -55.35 1.92 48.62
C LEU A 115 -54.82 3.35 48.80
N LYS A 116 -53.59 3.65 48.41
CA LYS A 116 -53.08 5.04 48.42
C LYS A 116 -53.69 5.83 47.27
N GLY A 117 -53.88 5.17 46.13
CA GLY A 117 -54.56 5.71 44.97
C GLY A 117 -53.68 6.59 44.07
N VAL A 118 -54.01 6.57 42.78
CA VAL A 118 -53.25 7.20 41.70
C VAL A 118 -54.23 7.77 40.67
N ILE A 119 -53.85 8.88 40.05
CA ILE A 119 -54.46 9.34 38.80
C ILE A 119 -53.43 9.36 37.68
N TYR A 120 -53.89 9.07 36.47
CA TYR A 120 -53.11 9.06 35.24
C TYR A 120 -53.63 10.10 34.28
N ILE A 121 -52.73 10.85 33.65
CA ILE A 121 -53.06 11.82 32.61
C ILE A 121 -52.72 11.21 31.26
N TYR A 122 -53.69 11.20 30.35
CA TYR A 122 -53.55 10.73 28.99
C TYR A 122 -53.87 11.88 28.04
N ASN A 123 -53.00 12.08 27.04
CA ASN A 123 -53.16 13.18 26.10
C ASN A 123 -53.87 12.76 24.80
N GLY A 124 -54.76 13.64 24.35
CA GLY A 124 -55.41 13.58 23.04
C GLY A 124 -54.41 13.75 21.89
N ARG A 125 -54.78 13.30 20.70
CA ARG A 125 -54.01 13.36 19.45
C ARG A 125 -54.96 13.31 18.26
N GLU A 126 -54.44 13.66 17.08
CA GLU A 126 -55.17 13.52 15.80
C GLU A 126 -55.77 12.11 15.58
N ASP A 127 -55.08 11.05 16.06
CA ASP A 127 -55.55 9.66 15.98
C ASP A 127 -56.46 9.24 17.17
N GLY A 128 -56.93 10.18 17.98
CA GLY A 128 -57.70 9.94 19.22
C GLY A 128 -56.84 10.16 20.47
N ILE A 129 -56.27 9.09 21.05
CA ILE A 129 -55.55 9.22 22.33
C ILE A 129 -54.26 8.39 22.35
N THR A 130 -53.23 8.92 23.02
CA THR A 130 -51.96 8.19 23.17
C THR A 130 -52.13 7.03 24.16
N PRO A 131 -51.70 5.78 23.85
CA PRO A 131 -51.88 4.65 24.75
C PRO A 131 -51.00 4.70 26.02
N SER A 132 -49.95 5.53 26.02
CA SER A 132 -49.11 5.81 27.19
C SER A 132 -49.55 7.08 27.90
N PHE A 133 -49.66 7.04 29.23
CA PHE A 133 -49.90 8.23 30.04
C PHE A 133 -48.70 9.18 30.01
N SER A 134 -48.94 10.49 30.03
CA SER A 134 -47.90 11.52 30.11
C SER A 134 -47.47 11.83 31.53
N GLN A 135 -48.37 11.63 32.49
CA GLN A 135 -48.12 11.85 33.90
C GLN A 135 -48.87 10.83 34.77
N ARG A 136 -48.21 10.38 35.85
CA ARG A 136 -48.78 9.55 36.92
C ARG A 136 -48.62 10.30 38.22
N ILE A 137 -49.72 10.59 38.90
CA ILE A 137 -49.75 11.37 40.14
C ILE A 137 -50.23 10.47 41.27
N GLN A 138 -49.33 10.19 42.21
CA GLN A 138 -49.63 9.31 43.34
C GLN A 138 -50.12 10.13 44.53
N GLY A 139 -51.15 9.68 45.23
CA GLY A 139 -51.64 10.36 46.43
C GLY A 139 -50.52 10.60 47.47
N HIS A 140 -49.66 9.59 47.68
CA HIS A 140 -48.56 9.70 48.66
C HIS A 140 -47.49 10.75 48.33
N GLN A 141 -47.33 11.11 47.04
CA GLN A 141 -46.39 12.17 46.63
C GLN A 141 -46.88 13.56 47.08
N ILE A 142 -48.19 13.71 47.29
CA ILE A 142 -48.81 14.94 47.78
C ILE A 142 -48.73 14.94 49.31
N THR A 143 -49.32 13.93 49.95
CA THR A 143 -49.23 13.69 51.39
C THR A 143 -49.35 12.20 51.71
N ASN A 144 -48.61 11.73 52.73
CA ASN A 144 -48.61 10.32 53.13
C ASN A 144 -49.95 9.82 53.70
N SER A 145 -50.90 10.71 53.98
CA SER A 145 -52.19 10.40 54.61
C SER A 145 -53.32 10.11 53.63
N LEU A 146 -53.12 10.29 52.32
CA LEU A 146 -54.17 10.08 51.32
C LEU A 146 -54.41 8.59 51.06
N SER A 147 -55.69 8.23 50.97
CA SER A 147 -56.19 6.91 50.65
C SER A 147 -57.41 7.01 49.75
N MET A 148 -57.53 6.07 48.80
CA MET A 148 -58.50 6.11 47.69
C MET A 148 -58.39 7.38 46.85
N PHE A 149 -57.18 7.93 46.71
CA PHE A 149 -56.93 9.08 45.86
C PHE A 149 -57.23 8.74 44.39
N GLY A 150 -58.09 9.53 43.75
CA GLY A 150 -58.56 9.25 42.39
C GLY A 150 -59.89 8.48 42.34
N GLN A 151 -60.59 8.31 43.47
CA GLN A 151 -61.94 7.71 43.48
C GLN A 151 -62.95 8.59 42.74
N SER A 152 -62.79 9.90 42.81
CA SER A 152 -63.54 10.88 42.03
C SER A 152 -62.58 11.94 41.49
N ILE A 153 -62.83 12.39 40.28
CA ILE A 153 -62.04 13.41 39.60
C ILE A 153 -63.03 14.39 38.97
N ALA A 154 -62.76 15.68 39.13
CA ALA A 154 -63.52 16.75 38.49
C ALA A 154 -62.53 17.80 37.94
N SER A 155 -62.83 18.34 36.77
CA SER A 155 -62.10 19.46 36.15
C SER A 155 -63.10 20.41 35.50
N GLY A 156 -62.62 21.45 34.80
CA GLY A 156 -63.48 22.46 34.16
C GLY A 156 -63.46 23.85 34.81
N ILE A 157 -62.64 24.06 35.86
CA ILE A 157 -62.51 25.36 36.53
C ILE A 157 -61.02 25.70 36.66
N ASP A 158 -60.66 26.90 36.24
CA ASP A 158 -59.36 27.52 36.53
C ASP A 158 -59.44 28.20 37.91
N ALA A 159 -58.78 27.62 38.92
CA ALA A 159 -58.90 28.08 40.30
C ALA A 159 -57.92 29.21 40.64
N ASP A 160 -56.87 29.42 39.82
CA ASP A 160 -55.87 30.46 40.03
C ASP A 160 -55.79 31.52 38.92
N ASN A 161 -56.73 31.50 37.98
CA ASN A 161 -56.85 32.42 36.83
C ASN A 161 -55.59 32.43 35.95
N ASN A 162 -54.89 31.31 35.82
CA ASN A 162 -53.70 31.20 34.98
C ASN A 162 -54.01 30.86 33.51
N GLY A 163 -55.29 30.68 33.19
CA GLY A 163 -55.80 30.35 31.87
C GLY A 163 -55.88 28.85 31.58
N TYR A 164 -55.52 27.96 32.51
CA TYR A 164 -55.62 26.51 32.37
C TYR A 164 -56.62 25.93 33.37
N GLN A 165 -57.30 24.85 32.97
CA GLN A 165 -58.24 24.17 33.86
C GLN A 165 -57.47 23.40 34.94
N ASP A 166 -57.95 23.46 36.18
CA ASP A 166 -57.40 22.74 37.32
C ASP A 166 -58.19 21.44 37.59
N VAL A 167 -57.60 20.55 38.40
CA VAL A 167 -58.14 19.22 38.66
C VAL A 167 -58.38 19.01 40.14
N ALA A 168 -59.62 18.73 40.52
CA ALA A 168 -60.00 18.31 41.86
C ALA A 168 -60.06 16.78 41.95
N VAL A 169 -59.40 16.21 42.94
CA VAL A 169 -59.29 14.75 43.14
C VAL A 169 -59.76 14.38 44.55
N GLY A 170 -60.71 13.46 44.63
CA GLY A 170 -61.23 12.94 45.89
C GLY A 170 -60.37 11.81 46.47
N ALA A 171 -60.23 11.81 47.80
CA ALA A 171 -59.59 10.76 48.60
C ALA A 171 -60.45 10.48 49.86
N PHE A 172 -61.59 9.84 49.63
CA PHE A 172 -62.69 9.80 50.61
C PHE A 172 -62.35 9.05 51.90
N LEU A 173 -61.52 7.98 51.84
CA LEU A 173 -61.10 7.24 53.04
C LEU A 173 -60.24 8.09 53.97
N SER A 174 -59.65 9.17 53.45
CA SER A 174 -58.88 10.14 54.23
C SER A 174 -59.67 11.42 54.52
N ASN A 175 -60.97 11.46 54.25
CA ASN A 175 -61.84 12.65 54.38
C ASN A 175 -61.24 13.90 53.69
N SER A 176 -60.57 13.70 52.54
CA SER A 176 -59.79 14.74 51.88
C SER A 176 -60.14 14.90 50.40
N ALA A 177 -59.99 16.11 49.89
CA ALA A 177 -59.99 16.43 48.47
C ALA A 177 -58.76 17.30 48.16
N VAL A 178 -58.13 17.08 47.00
CA VAL A 178 -56.93 17.80 46.58
C VAL A 178 -57.24 18.55 45.29
N VAL A 179 -56.87 19.83 45.24
CA VAL A 179 -56.88 20.62 44.00
C VAL A 179 -55.46 20.68 43.44
N LEU A 180 -55.28 20.14 42.25
CA LEU A 180 -54.04 20.18 41.48
C LEU A 180 -54.15 21.32 40.47
N ARG A 181 -53.22 22.27 40.57
CA ARG A 181 -53.17 23.41 39.66
C ARG A 181 -52.32 23.11 38.42
N THR A 182 -52.84 23.39 37.24
CA THR A 182 -52.16 23.13 35.97
C THR A 182 -51.09 24.19 35.71
N LYS A 183 -49.87 23.78 35.36
CA LYS A 183 -48.78 24.72 35.09
C LYS A 183 -48.93 25.33 33.69
N PRO A 184 -48.66 26.64 33.52
CA PRO A 184 -48.67 27.23 32.19
C PRO A 184 -47.64 26.59 31.25
N VAL A 185 -48.04 26.31 30.02
CA VAL A 185 -47.18 25.71 28.99
C VAL A 185 -46.60 26.80 28.08
N ILE A 186 -45.30 26.71 27.81
CA ILE A 186 -44.58 27.57 26.88
C ILE A 186 -44.18 26.72 25.67
N ILE A 187 -44.65 27.13 24.49
CA ILE A 187 -44.28 26.51 23.22
C ILE A 187 -43.17 27.35 22.60
N VAL A 188 -42.00 26.75 22.43
CA VAL A 188 -40.83 27.43 21.87
C VAL A 188 -40.53 26.86 20.49
N GLU A 189 -40.63 27.71 19.48
CA GLU A 189 -40.10 27.41 18.16
C GLU A 189 -38.72 28.04 18.06
N ALA A 190 -37.69 27.22 17.85
CA ALA A 190 -36.34 27.71 17.70
C ALA A 190 -35.77 27.40 16.31
N SER A 191 -34.98 28.33 15.81
CA SER A 191 -34.38 28.28 14.48
C SER A 191 -32.93 28.72 14.51
N LEU A 192 -32.13 28.12 13.63
CA LEU A 192 -30.73 28.45 13.45
C LEU A 192 -30.54 29.06 12.07
N LYS A 193 -30.00 30.28 12.01
CA LYS A 193 -29.68 30.99 10.77
C LYS A 193 -28.17 31.09 10.61
N HIS A 194 -27.68 30.67 9.45
CA HIS A 194 -26.28 30.72 9.05
C HIS A 194 -26.19 30.73 7.52
N PRO A 195 -25.06 31.12 6.91
CA PRO A 195 -24.87 30.98 5.46
C PRO A 195 -24.88 29.51 5.02
N ASN A 196 -25.38 29.24 3.81
CA ASN A 196 -25.42 27.88 3.25
C ASN A 196 -24.03 27.31 2.95
N SER A 197 -23.08 28.20 2.61
CA SER A 197 -21.69 27.83 2.31
C SER A 197 -20.69 28.84 2.84
N ILE A 198 -19.53 28.38 3.29
CA ILE A 198 -18.42 29.22 3.75
C ILE A 198 -17.27 29.22 2.74
N ASN A 199 -16.87 30.42 2.30
CA ASN A 199 -15.69 30.60 1.48
C ASN A 199 -14.45 30.80 2.35
N ARG A 200 -13.43 29.96 2.15
CA ARG A 200 -12.15 29.99 2.89
C ARG A 200 -11.24 31.16 2.50
N THR A 201 -11.45 31.78 1.34
CA THR A 201 -10.63 32.93 0.90
C THR A 201 -11.16 34.25 1.44
N ASN A 202 -12.41 34.29 1.92
CA ASN A 202 -13.05 35.51 2.41
C ASN A 202 -12.70 35.72 3.89
N LEU A 203 -11.60 36.43 4.14
CA LEU A 203 -11.13 36.79 5.47
C LEU A 203 -11.84 38.05 5.98
N ASN A 204 -13.15 37.96 6.22
CA ASN A 204 -13.99 39.11 6.57
C ASN A 204 -13.97 39.48 8.06
N CYS A 205 -13.46 38.61 8.93
CA CYS A 205 -13.36 38.89 10.36
C CYS A 205 -11.94 39.16 10.81
N MET A 206 -11.83 39.88 11.92
CA MET A 206 -10.57 40.10 12.63
C MET A 206 -10.58 39.28 13.91
N GLU A 207 -9.57 38.44 14.07
CA GLU A 207 -9.35 37.64 15.27
C GLU A 207 -7.93 37.89 15.79
N ASN A 208 -7.80 38.43 17.01
CA ASN A 208 -6.50 38.79 17.61
C ASN A 208 -5.62 39.59 16.64
N GLU A 209 -6.21 40.59 15.98
CA GLU A 209 -5.55 41.45 14.96
C GLU A 209 -5.11 40.74 13.66
N GLN A 210 -5.47 39.47 13.46
CA GLN A 210 -5.23 38.73 12.23
C GLN A 210 -6.53 38.54 11.42
N PRO A 211 -6.47 38.65 10.08
CA PRO A 211 -7.61 38.37 9.23
C PRO A 211 -7.94 36.87 9.30
N ALA A 212 -9.21 36.54 9.55
CA ALA A 212 -9.71 35.19 9.76
C ALA A 212 -11.03 34.95 9.00
N VAL A 213 -11.28 33.68 8.66
CA VAL A 213 -12.57 33.24 8.10
C VAL A 213 -13.52 32.99 9.26
N CYS A 214 -14.72 33.54 9.18
CA CYS A 214 -15.74 33.46 10.22
C CYS A 214 -17.13 33.32 9.61
N MET A 215 -18.10 32.99 10.45
CA MET A 215 -19.51 33.04 10.13
C MET A 215 -20.32 33.46 11.34
N ASP A 216 -21.41 34.17 11.12
CA ASP A 216 -22.35 34.51 12.18
C ASP A 216 -23.42 33.42 12.29
N LEU A 217 -23.46 32.76 13.44
CA LEU A 217 -24.54 31.84 13.80
C LEU A 217 -25.58 32.59 14.62
N LYS A 218 -26.77 32.76 14.05
CA LYS A 218 -27.91 33.42 14.69
C LYS A 218 -28.91 32.38 15.17
N ILE A 219 -29.05 32.25 16.49
CA ILE A 219 -30.09 31.42 17.10
C ILE A 219 -31.28 32.29 17.48
N CYS A 220 -32.48 31.90 17.07
CA CYS A 220 -33.72 32.62 17.33
C CYS A 220 -34.72 31.72 18.04
N PHE A 221 -35.41 32.26 19.04
CA PHE A 221 -36.47 31.61 19.79
C PHE A 221 -37.74 32.42 19.69
N THR A 222 -38.83 31.78 19.30
CA THR A 222 -40.17 32.36 19.21
C THR A 222 -41.06 31.66 20.22
N TYR A 223 -41.66 32.42 21.13
CA TYR A 223 -42.61 31.90 22.11
C TYR A 223 -44.04 32.03 21.58
N THR A 224 -44.70 30.88 21.42
CA THR A 224 -46.11 30.71 21.06
C THR A 224 -46.89 30.02 22.21
N GLY A 225 -48.21 30.15 22.23
CA GLY A 225 -49.08 29.63 23.30
C GLY A 225 -49.69 30.72 24.19
N ARG A 226 -50.40 30.31 25.24
CA ARG A 226 -51.10 31.22 26.18
C ARG A 226 -50.14 32.20 26.85
N GLU A 227 -50.60 33.43 27.12
CA GLU A 227 -49.77 34.50 27.68
C GLU A 227 -49.44 34.24 29.16
N VAL A 228 -48.14 34.06 29.44
CA VAL A 228 -47.63 34.01 30.82
C VAL A 228 -47.05 35.38 31.20
N PRO A 229 -47.49 36.01 32.29
CA PRO A 229 -47.06 37.35 32.66
C PRO A 229 -45.57 37.42 32.98
N GLY A 230 -44.90 38.48 32.51
CA GLY A 230 -43.47 38.69 32.73
C GLY A 230 -42.61 38.10 31.61
N TYR A 231 -41.45 37.54 31.95
CA TYR A 231 -40.55 36.93 30.97
C TYR A 231 -39.92 35.65 31.48
N THR A 232 -39.59 34.77 30.56
CA THR A 232 -38.90 33.52 30.85
C THR A 232 -37.51 33.54 30.25
N VAL A 233 -36.51 33.08 31.00
CA VAL A 233 -35.16 32.93 30.50
C VAL A 233 -35.02 31.54 29.89
N LEU A 234 -34.63 31.46 28.62
CA LEU A 234 -34.16 30.22 28.01
C LEU A 234 -32.64 30.15 28.09
N LEU A 235 -32.14 28.98 28.46
CA LEU A 235 -30.73 28.64 28.44
C LEU A 235 -30.48 27.75 27.23
N TYR A 236 -29.44 28.01 26.45
CA TYR A 236 -29.09 27.20 25.30
C TYR A 236 -27.60 26.90 25.25
N ASN A 237 -27.28 25.76 24.65
CA ASN A 237 -25.92 25.33 24.31
C ASN A 237 -25.86 25.14 22.79
N LEU A 238 -25.06 25.96 22.13
CA LEU A 238 -24.79 25.92 20.70
C LEU A 238 -23.44 25.22 20.47
N SER A 239 -23.44 24.21 19.63
CA SER A 239 -22.28 23.37 19.31
C SER A 239 -22.08 23.33 17.81
N VAL A 240 -20.83 23.39 17.39
CA VAL A 240 -20.43 23.43 15.98
C VAL A 240 -19.54 22.24 15.67
N ASP A 241 -19.72 21.67 14.48
CA ASP A 241 -18.98 20.52 13.98
C ASP A 241 -19.16 19.24 14.84
N THR A 242 -20.41 18.96 15.22
CA THR A 242 -20.76 17.86 16.15
C THR A 242 -20.61 16.47 15.54
N ASN A 243 -20.89 16.33 14.23
CA ASN A 243 -20.84 15.04 13.52
C ASN A 243 -19.54 14.88 12.71
N ARG A 244 -18.41 15.08 13.37
CA ARG A 244 -17.06 14.98 12.78
C ARG A 244 -16.53 13.54 12.79
N LYS A 245 -15.52 13.26 11.98
CA LYS A 245 -14.82 11.96 12.01
C LYS A 245 -14.16 11.75 13.39
N VAL A 246 -14.18 10.51 13.89
CA VAL A 246 -13.53 10.13 15.14
C VAL A 246 -12.04 10.55 15.09
N ASP A 247 -11.51 11.11 16.17
CA ASP A 247 -10.15 11.68 16.31
C ASP A 247 -9.81 12.94 15.50
N THR A 248 -10.79 13.61 14.88
CA THR A 248 -10.57 14.93 14.25
C THR A 248 -10.90 16.10 15.18
N GLN A 249 -10.18 17.22 15.04
CA GLN A 249 -10.49 18.46 15.74
C GLN A 249 -11.67 19.19 15.06
N ALA A 250 -12.48 19.89 15.84
CA ALA A 250 -13.52 20.78 15.32
C ALA A 250 -12.92 21.83 14.37
N ARG A 251 -13.56 22.03 13.22
CA ARG A 251 -13.12 22.96 12.17
C ARG A 251 -13.43 24.42 12.48
N PHE A 252 -14.39 24.66 13.36
CA PHE A 252 -14.80 25.98 13.79
C PHE A 252 -14.88 26.04 15.32
N TYR A 253 -14.75 27.24 15.87
CA TYR A 253 -14.82 27.49 17.31
C TYR A 253 -15.38 28.88 17.61
N PHE A 254 -15.77 29.10 18.87
CA PHE A 254 -16.31 30.37 19.34
C PHE A 254 -15.27 31.13 20.18
N SER A 255 -14.90 32.34 19.74
CA SER A 255 -13.84 33.15 20.37
C SER A 255 -14.17 33.61 21.79
N SER A 256 -15.45 33.83 22.11
CA SER A 256 -15.87 34.36 23.42
C SER A 256 -15.63 33.41 24.61
N ASN A 257 -15.37 32.13 24.35
CA ASN A 257 -15.03 31.10 25.35
C ASN A 257 -13.67 30.42 25.04
N GLY A 258 -12.72 31.16 24.45
CA GLY A 258 -11.43 30.61 24.01
C GLY A 258 -11.54 29.89 22.67
N THR A 259 -11.03 28.66 22.58
CA THR A 259 -11.03 27.83 21.35
C THR A 259 -12.01 26.66 21.40
N SER A 260 -13.12 26.84 22.14
CA SER A 260 -14.19 25.83 22.30
C SER A 260 -15.07 25.73 21.05
N ASP A 261 -15.45 24.51 20.68
CA ASP A 261 -16.46 24.20 19.66
C ASP A 261 -17.90 24.32 20.17
N THR A 262 -18.06 24.67 21.45
CA THR A 262 -19.34 24.85 22.12
C THR A 262 -19.43 26.20 22.86
N ILE A 263 -20.61 26.81 22.85
CA ILE A 263 -20.92 28.02 23.58
C ILE A 263 -22.29 27.94 24.25
N SER A 264 -22.36 28.40 25.49
CA SER A 264 -23.61 28.50 26.25
C SER A 264 -24.07 29.95 26.30
N GLY A 265 -25.38 30.16 26.22
CA GLY A 265 -25.97 31.49 26.32
C GLY A 265 -27.34 31.46 26.97
N ASN A 266 -27.87 32.66 27.18
CA ASN A 266 -29.24 32.84 27.63
C ASN A 266 -29.95 33.89 26.79
N VAL A 267 -31.28 33.78 26.75
CA VAL A 267 -32.15 34.75 26.08
C VAL A 267 -33.42 34.93 26.90
N LYS A 268 -33.92 36.18 26.94
CA LYS A 268 -35.21 36.49 27.55
C LYS A 268 -36.28 36.41 26.47
N ILE A 269 -37.30 35.58 26.69
CA ILE A 269 -38.46 35.46 25.83
C ILE A 269 -39.70 36.02 26.52
N TYR A 270 -40.49 36.74 25.74
CA TYR A 270 -41.78 37.31 26.12
C TYR A 270 -42.86 36.67 25.26
N SER A 271 -44.10 36.61 25.75
CA SER A 271 -45.21 36.04 24.99
C SER A 271 -45.33 36.70 23.60
N LYS A 272 -45.51 35.86 22.57
CA LYS A 272 -45.69 36.27 21.16
C LYS A 272 -44.53 37.09 20.56
N ASN A 273 -43.36 37.08 21.20
CA ASN A 273 -42.17 37.77 20.72
C ASN A 273 -41.08 36.78 20.31
N MET A 274 -40.29 37.19 19.30
CA MET A 274 -39.08 36.49 18.88
C MET A 274 -37.86 37.17 19.49
N ALA A 275 -36.94 36.37 20.05
CA ALA A 275 -35.67 36.83 20.58
C ALA A 275 -34.51 36.07 19.92
N CYS A 276 -33.53 36.78 19.40
CA CYS A 276 -32.37 36.20 18.72
C CYS A 276 -31.05 36.60 19.38
N LYS A 277 -30.04 35.74 19.23
CA LYS A 277 -28.66 35.98 19.65
C LYS A 277 -27.69 35.55 18.55
N ASP A 278 -26.69 36.39 18.32
CA ASP A 278 -25.64 36.17 17.33
C ASP A 278 -24.36 35.69 17.99
N HIS A 279 -23.74 34.68 17.40
CA HIS A 279 -22.50 34.06 17.84
C HIS A 279 -21.53 33.94 16.66
N PRO A 280 -20.46 34.75 16.61
CA PRO A 280 -19.45 34.61 15.58
C PRO A 280 -18.62 33.33 15.82
N ALA A 281 -18.59 32.46 14.83
CA ALA A 281 -17.80 31.24 14.80
C ALA A 281 -16.62 31.39 13.83
N PHE A 282 -15.41 31.13 14.30
CA PHE A 282 -14.17 31.30 13.55
C PHE A 282 -13.67 29.94 13.04
N MET A 283 -13.18 29.91 11.81
CA MET A 283 -12.58 28.72 11.21
C MET A 283 -11.15 28.55 11.73
N LYS A 284 -10.77 27.33 12.11
CA LYS A 284 -9.38 27.03 12.47
C LYS A 284 -8.45 27.14 11.26
N LYS A 285 -7.18 27.44 11.50
CA LYS A 285 -6.15 27.54 10.45
C LYS A 285 -5.84 26.19 9.79
N ASP A 286 -5.85 25.11 10.57
CA ASP A 286 -5.51 23.75 10.12
C ASP A 286 -6.73 22.95 9.64
N VAL A 287 -7.76 23.62 9.11
CA VAL A 287 -8.92 22.91 8.55
C VAL A 287 -8.54 22.24 7.24
N ARG A 288 -8.41 20.92 7.32
CA ARG A 288 -8.10 20.04 6.20
C ARG A 288 -9.36 19.43 5.57
N ASP A 289 -10.33 18.99 6.39
CA ASP A 289 -11.62 18.45 5.93
C ASP A 289 -12.62 19.53 5.52
N ILE A 290 -12.69 19.77 4.20
CA ILE A 290 -13.62 20.73 3.58
C ILE A 290 -14.79 20.04 2.87
N LEU A 291 -14.83 18.71 2.85
CA LEU A 291 -15.80 17.96 2.06
C LEU A 291 -17.02 17.55 2.88
N THR A 292 -16.79 17.17 4.14
CA THR A 292 -17.89 16.76 5.02
C THR A 292 -18.70 18.00 5.43
N PRO A 293 -20.05 17.94 5.40
CA PRO A 293 -20.87 19.04 5.91
C PRO A 293 -20.58 19.32 7.39
N VAL A 294 -20.46 20.58 7.75
CA VAL A 294 -20.30 21.00 9.15
C VAL A 294 -21.68 21.03 9.77
N HIS A 295 -21.89 20.20 10.78
CA HIS A 295 -23.17 20.11 11.49
C HIS A 295 -23.17 21.07 12.67
N VAL A 296 -24.24 21.85 12.81
CA VAL A 296 -24.46 22.77 13.92
C VAL A 296 -25.66 22.28 14.71
N GLU A 297 -25.50 22.19 16.01
CA GLU A 297 -26.51 21.68 16.92
C GLU A 297 -26.74 22.68 18.05
N ALA A 298 -28.00 23.04 18.29
CA ALA A 298 -28.39 23.91 19.39
C ALA A 298 -29.39 23.18 20.28
N SER A 299 -29.02 22.96 21.54
CA SER A 299 -29.94 22.45 22.57
C SER A 299 -30.40 23.59 23.47
N TYR A 300 -31.66 23.56 23.91
CA TYR A 300 -32.20 24.58 24.81
C TYR A 300 -33.01 23.97 25.95
N ARG A 301 -33.16 24.74 27.02
CA ARG A 301 -33.94 24.37 28.20
C ARG A 301 -34.52 25.60 28.90
N LEU A 302 -35.57 25.37 29.66
CA LEU A 302 -36.18 26.40 30.49
C LEU A 302 -35.26 26.79 31.64
N GLY A 303 -35.03 28.08 31.82
CA GLY A 303 -34.39 28.67 32.99
C GLY A 303 -35.43 29.20 33.98
N HIS A 304 -35.11 30.32 34.63
CA HIS A 304 -36.00 30.94 35.61
C HIS A 304 -37.06 31.80 34.93
N HIS A 305 -38.26 31.80 35.51
CA HIS A 305 -39.35 32.69 35.15
C HIS A 305 -39.43 33.86 36.14
N ILE A 306 -39.53 35.09 35.63
CA ILE A 306 -39.52 36.32 36.43
C ILE A 306 -40.79 37.12 36.15
N LEU A 307 -41.54 37.37 37.22
CA LEU A 307 -42.80 38.11 37.19
C LEU A 307 -42.56 39.60 37.43
N GLN A 308 -43.32 40.44 36.73
CA GLN A 308 -43.15 41.90 36.81
C GLN A 308 -43.89 42.55 37.98
N LYS A 309 -44.97 41.94 38.51
CA LYS A 309 -45.70 42.43 39.70
C LYS A 309 -46.26 41.26 40.52
N ARG A 310 -46.25 41.40 41.84
CA ARG A 310 -46.85 40.45 42.79
C ARG A 310 -48.07 41.10 43.44
N ASN A 311 -49.23 40.48 43.32
CA ASN A 311 -50.39 40.83 44.12
C ASN A 311 -50.44 39.88 45.33
N ALA A 312 -50.58 40.41 46.55
CA ALA A 312 -50.52 39.60 47.78
C ALA A 312 -51.79 38.76 48.04
N GLN A 313 -52.84 39.00 47.26
CA GLN A 313 -54.15 38.33 47.37
C GLN A 313 -54.32 37.14 46.41
N GLU A 314 -53.39 36.93 45.49
CA GLU A 314 -53.45 35.86 44.50
C GLU A 314 -52.54 34.68 44.90
N PHE A 315 -52.87 33.48 44.41
CA PHE A 315 -52.00 32.32 44.60
C PHE A 315 -50.60 32.59 44.07
N SER A 316 -49.60 31.94 44.65
CA SER A 316 -48.25 32.01 44.10
C SER A 316 -48.26 31.48 42.67
N PRO A 317 -47.82 32.29 41.69
CA PRO A 317 -47.81 31.92 40.28
C PRO A 317 -46.91 30.72 40.05
N LEU A 318 -47.41 29.79 39.26
CA LEU A 318 -46.70 28.57 38.92
C LEU A 318 -45.56 28.86 37.95
N GLN A 319 -44.45 28.15 38.13
CA GLN A 319 -43.39 28.18 37.12
C GLN A 319 -43.89 27.48 35.86
N PRO A 320 -43.77 28.13 34.69
CA PRO A 320 -44.18 27.52 33.44
C PRO A 320 -43.31 26.31 33.10
N VAL A 321 -43.80 25.47 32.20
CA VAL A 321 -43.10 24.28 31.67
C VAL A 321 -43.00 24.36 30.16
N LEU A 322 -41.94 23.77 29.58
CA LEU A 322 -41.84 23.62 28.13
C LEU A 322 -42.78 22.50 27.68
N GLN A 323 -43.48 22.71 26.56
CA GLN A 323 -44.32 21.68 25.95
C GLN A 323 -43.47 20.46 25.57
N ARG A 324 -43.92 19.27 25.98
CA ARG A 324 -43.16 18.03 25.80
C ARG A 324 -43.39 17.44 24.41
N ARG A 325 -42.63 17.88 23.41
CA ARG A 325 -42.68 17.31 22.05
C ARG A 325 -41.88 15.99 21.94
N LYS A 326 -42.24 15.13 20.98
CA LYS A 326 -41.53 13.85 20.70
C LYS A 326 -40.06 14.06 20.29
N GLU A 327 -39.74 15.21 19.70
CA GLU A 327 -38.36 15.61 19.38
C GLU A 327 -37.74 16.34 20.58
N LYS A 328 -36.57 15.87 21.02
CA LYS A 328 -35.78 16.52 22.09
C LYS A 328 -35.58 17.99 21.73
N ASP A 329 -35.50 18.89 22.73
CA ASP A 329 -35.25 20.34 22.63
C ASP A 329 -33.89 20.70 21.96
N ILE A 330 -33.69 20.22 20.73
CA ILE A 330 -32.45 20.18 19.98
C ILE A 330 -32.77 20.50 18.52
N ILE A 331 -32.08 21.49 17.98
CA ILE A 331 -32.19 21.90 16.58
C ILE A 331 -30.88 21.60 15.90
N LYS A 332 -30.97 21.00 14.71
CA LYS A 332 -29.82 20.65 13.89
C LYS A 332 -29.89 21.37 12.57
N SER A 333 -28.75 21.86 12.12
CA SER A 333 -28.55 22.39 10.78
C SER A 333 -27.18 21.99 10.26
N LYS A 334 -26.93 22.23 8.98
CA LYS A 334 -25.64 21.96 8.36
C LYS A 334 -25.33 22.99 7.27
N PHE A 335 -24.04 23.27 7.10
CA PHE A 335 -23.52 24.03 5.97
C PHE A 335 -22.30 23.33 5.38
N VAL A 336 -21.90 23.78 4.20
CA VAL A 336 -20.75 23.20 3.47
C VAL A 336 -19.69 24.26 3.22
N PHE A 337 -18.48 23.85 2.86
CA PHE A 337 -17.52 24.80 2.30
C PHE A 337 -17.89 25.10 0.85
N ALA A 338 -17.75 26.36 0.43
CA ALA A 338 -17.96 26.76 -0.95
C ALA A 338 -16.91 26.06 -1.84
N ARG A 339 -17.36 25.47 -2.95
CA ARG A 339 -16.51 24.82 -3.95
C ARG A 339 -16.40 25.74 -5.16
N PHE A 340 -15.18 25.96 -5.63
CA PHE A 340 -14.92 26.69 -6.86
C PHE A 340 -14.55 25.68 -7.94
N CYS A 341 -15.57 25.12 -8.59
CA CYS A 341 -15.39 24.14 -9.65
C CYS A 341 -15.41 24.82 -11.01
N SER A 342 -14.55 24.35 -11.90
CA SER A 342 -14.47 24.79 -13.29
C SER A 342 -15.58 24.16 -14.15
N GLN A 343 -15.98 22.93 -13.80
CA GLN A 343 -17.06 22.18 -14.47
C GLN A 343 -18.29 22.08 -13.56
N GLU A 344 -19.49 21.99 -14.14
CA GLU A 344 -20.76 21.89 -13.37
C GLU A 344 -20.78 20.72 -12.38
N ASN A 345 -20.09 19.62 -12.70
CA ASN A 345 -20.02 18.41 -11.87
C ASN A 345 -18.77 18.32 -10.97
N CYS A 346 -17.89 19.34 -10.95
CA CYS A 346 -16.64 19.30 -10.18
C CYS A 346 -15.80 18.04 -10.45
N SER A 347 -15.68 17.63 -11.73
CA SER A 347 -15.00 16.39 -12.07
C SER A 347 -13.49 16.55 -12.03
N ALA A 348 -12.81 15.62 -11.35
CA ALA A 348 -11.38 15.42 -11.49
C ALA A 348 -11.05 14.63 -12.77
N ASP A 349 -9.78 14.70 -13.21
CA ASP A 349 -9.20 13.93 -14.34
C ASP A 349 -7.76 13.58 -13.94
N LEU A 350 -7.55 12.32 -13.53
CA LEU A 350 -6.28 11.83 -13.00
C LEU A 350 -5.50 11.06 -14.06
N ARG A 351 -4.26 11.50 -14.31
CA ARG A 351 -3.35 10.86 -15.27
C ARG A 351 -2.14 10.30 -14.57
N VAL A 352 -1.86 9.03 -14.83
CA VAL A 352 -0.70 8.35 -14.27
C VAL A 352 0.36 8.15 -15.34
N SER A 353 1.57 8.59 -15.04
CA SER A 353 2.75 8.30 -15.85
C SER A 353 3.90 7.84 -14.96
N GLY A 354 4.91 7.17 -15.51
CA GLY A 354 5.98 6.64 -14.69
C GLY A 354 7.06 5.94 -15.49
N LYS A 355 8.17 5.66 -14.81
CA LYS A 355 9.31 4.93 -15.38
C LYS A 355 10.05 4.18 -14.28
N VAL A 356 10.67 3.07 -14.66
CA VAL A 356 11.59 2.34 -13.78
C VAL A 356 13.00 2.88 -14.01
N ALA A 357 13.68 3.20 -12.92
CA ALA A 357 15.06 3.68 -12.91
C ALA A 357 15.93 2.75 -12.06
N PHE A 358 17.19 2.62 -12.43
CA PHE A 358 18.17 1.86 -11.67
C PHE A 358 19.07 2.82 -10.89
N PRO A 359 19.36 2.56 -9.60
CA PRO A 359 20.03 3.52 -8.71
C PRO A 359 21.47 3.88 -9.08
N LYS A 360 22.07 3.27 -10.13
CA LYS A 360 23.40 3.65 -10.65
C LYS A 360 23.25 4.50 -11.92
N PRO A 361 23.43 5.84 -11.84
CA PRO A 361 23.08 6.78 -12.91
C PRO A 361 24.02 6.75 -14.14
N HIS A 362 25.16 6.08 -14.08
CA HIS A 362 26.16 6.08 -15.17
C HIS A 362 25.93 4.99 -16.24
N ASP A 363 25.06 4.03 -15.97
CA ASP A 363 24.72 2.98 -16.92
C ASP A 363 23.31 3.22 -17.46
N LYS A 364 23.17 3.53 -18.76
CA LYS A 364 21.88 3.55 -19.49
C LYS A 364 21.33 2.12 -19.66
N LYS A 365 21.25 1.34 -18.58
CA LYS A 365 20.70 -0.01 -18.59
C LYS A 365 19.17 0.08 -18.62
N THR A 366 18.56 -0.63 -19.57
CA THR A 366 17.10 -0.72 -19.75
C THR A 366 16.52 -2.04 -19.23
N TYR A 367 17.33 -2.87 -18.59
CA TYR A 367 16.98 -4.20 -18.12
C TYR A 367 17.55 -4.45 -16.72
N LEU A 368 16.91 -5.35 -15.96
CA LEU A 368 17.40 -5.80 -14.67
C LEU A 368 18.35 -6.99 -14.87
N ALA A 369 19.60 -6.81 -14.47
CA ALA A 369 20.60 -7.88 -14.44
C ALA A 369 20.43 -8.74 -13.19
N VAL A 370 20.01 -9.99 -13.40
CA VAL A 370 19.72 -10.96 -12.34
C VAL A 370 21.00 -11.28 -11.54
N GLY A 371 20.94 -11.23 -10.20
CA GLY A 371 22.11 -11.46 -9.33
C GLY A 371 23.05 -10.26 -9.12
N SER A 372 22.96 -9.20 -9.93
CA SER A 372 23.75 -7.97 -9.78
C SER A 372 22.98 -6.87 -9.05
N MET A 373 21.82 -6.50 -9.59
CA MET A 373 21.02 -5.36 -9.13
C MET A 373 20.10 -5.82 -7.99
N LYS A 374 20.31 -5.25 -6.79
CA LYS A 374 19.50 -5.58 -5.61
C LYS A 374 18.26 -4.71 -5.46
N THR A 375 18.28 -3.50 -6.02
CA THR A 375 17.19 -2.53 -5.85
C THR A 375 16.84 -1.86 -7.16
N LEU A 376 15.58 -1.48 -7.30
CA LEU A 376 15.06 -0.69 -8.41
C LEU A 376 14.18 0.45 -7.89
N LEU A 377 14.13 1.54 -8.64
CA LEU A 377 13.32 2.72 -8.33
C LEU A 377 12.14 2.77 -9.30
N LEU A 378 10.94 2.78 -8.75
CA LEU A 378 9.71 3.00 -9.50
C LEU A 378 9.29 4.46 -9.32
N ASN A 379 9.49 5.26 -10.36
CA ASN A 379 9.10 6.67 -10.35
C ASN A 379 7.72 6.81 -10.98
N ILE A 380 6.76 7.30 -10.21
CA ILE A 380 5.36 7.49 -10.61
C ILE A 380 5.05 8.98 -10.51
N SER A 381 4.31 9.48 -11.49
CA SER A 381 3.87 10.85 -11.59
C SER A 381 2.36 10.87 -11.76
N LEU A 382 1.68 11.49 -10.81
CA LEU A 382 0.23 11.67 -10.79
C LEU A 382 -0.08 13.12 -11.14
N LEU A 383 -0.79 13.33 -12.24
CA LEU A 383 -1.22 14.64 -12.71
C LEU A 383 -2.74 14.75 -12.60
N ASN A 384 -3.25 15.76 -11.91
CA ASN A 384 -4.67 16.09 -11.94
C ASN A 384 -4.89 17.23 -12.95
N VAL A 385 -5.60 16.97 -14.05
CA VAL A 385 -5.89 17.97 -15.09
C VAL A 385 -7.24 18.68 -14.86
N GLY A 386 -8.13 18.03 -14.11
CA GLY A 386 -9.48 18.51 -13.79
C GLY A 386 -9.54 19.41 -12.56
N ASP A 387 -10.72 19.45 -11.93
CA ASP A 387 -10.90 20.08 -10.61
C ASP A 387 -10.28 19.21 -9.50
N ASP A 388 -10.27 19.69 -8.24
CA ASP A 388 -9.65 18.98 -7.11
C ASP A 388 -10.12 17.51 -7.00
N ALA A 389 -9.18 16.56 -6.93
CA ALA A 389 -9.47 15.14 -6.87
C ALA A 389 -9.54 14.64 -5.41
N TYR A 390 -10.68 14.06 -5.03
CA TYR A 390 -10.98 13.68 -3.63
C TYR A 390 -10.78 12.18 -3.36
N GLU A 391 -10.26 11.86 -2.17
CA GLU A 391 -9.99 10.47 -1.76
C GLU A 391 -9.14 9.74 -2.83
N THR A 392 -8.06 10.39 -3.28
CA THR A 392 -7.22 9.88 -4.36
C THR A 392 -6.36 8.72 -3.85
N VAL A 393 -6.45 7.58 -4.53
CA VAL A 393 -5.71 6.35 -4.19
C VAL A 393 -4.93 5.86 -5.40
N LEU A 394 -3.64 5.55 -5.18
CA LEU A 394 -2.76 4.87 -6.11
C LEU A 394 -2.69 3.38 -5.75
N HIS A 395 -3.18 2.54 -6.66
CA HIS A 395 -3.13 1.09 -6.58
C HIS A 395 -1.91 0.58 -7.36
N ILE A 396 -0.92 0.01 -6.67
CA ILE A 396 0.30 -0.49 -7.29
C ILE A 396 0.35 -2.01 -7.10
N GLN A 397 0.29 -2.74 -8.21
CA GLN A 397 0.41 -4.19 -8.24
C GLN A 397 1.83 -4.58 -8.66
N ILE A 398 2.53 -5.26 -7.75
CA ILE A 398 3.93 -5.68 -7.89
C ILE A 398 3.97 -7.20 -8.10
N PRO A 399 4.73 -7.71 -9.09
CA PRO A 399 4.83 -9.14 -9.35
C PRO A 399 5.65 -9.88 -8.27
N LYS A 400 5.46 -11.20 -8.17
CA LYS A 400 6.20 -12.05 -7.24
C LYS A 400 7.71 -11.89 -7.40
N GLY A 401 8.40 -11.72 -6.26
CA GLY A 401 9.86 -11.58 -6.20
C GLY A 401 10.36 -10.13 -6.12
N LEU A 402 9.49 -9.15 -6.38
CA LEU A 402 9.73 -7.76 -6.04
C LEU A 402 9.08 -7.42 -4.69
N TYR A 403 9.84 -6.80 -3.79
CA TYR A 403 9.33 -6.38 -2.48
C TYR A 403 9.38 -4.87 -2.32
N PHE A 404 8.31 -4.28 -1.80
CA PHE A 404 8.28 -2.87 -1.45
C PHE A 404 9.12 -2.59 -0.19
N ILE A 405 10.07 -1.65 -0.27
CA ILE A 405 10.92 -1.24 0.86
C ILE A 405 10.38 0.03 1.51
N ARG A 406 10.35 1.14 0.74
CA ARG A 406 9.92 2.46 1.21
C ARG A 406 9.67 3.42 0.06
N ILE A 407 9.00 4.53 0.35
CA ILE A 407 8.90 5.69 -0.53
C ILE A 407 10.03 6.66 -0.17
N LEU A 408 10.67 7.26 -1.16
CA LEU A 408 11.65 8.33 -0.96
C LEU A 408 10.93 9.67 -0.79
N GLU A 409 11.45 10.55 0.08
CA GLU A 409 10.92 11.90 0.34
C GLU A 409 9.50 11.94 0.95
N LEU A 410 9.22 11.04 1.89
CA LEU A 410 7.91 10.89 2.53
C LEU A 410 7.51 12.11 3.39
N GLU A 411 8.47 12.86 3.92
CA GLU A 411 8.20 14.02 4.80
C GLU A 411 7.65 15.24 4.03
N GLU A 412 7.97 15.37 2.73
CA GLU A 412 7.48 16.47 1.88
C GLU A 412 6.18 16.10 1.15
N LYS A 413 5.88 14.79 1.03
CA LYS A 413 4.80 14.27 0.20
C LYS A 413 3.75 13.59 1.06
N GLN A 414 2.52 14.10 1.04
CA GLN A 414 1.39 13.53 1.79
C GLN A 414 0.90 12.22 1.15
N ILE A 415 1.65 11.14 1.29
CA ILE A 415 1.28 9.82 0.78
C ILE A 415 1.40 8.78 1.90
N HIS A 416 0.34 7.99 2.08
CA HIS A 416 0.33 6.88 3.03
C HIS A 416 0.01 5.58 2.29
N CYS A 417 0.88 4.58 2.40
CA CYS A 417 0.69 3.31 1.70
C CYS A 417 0.56 2.14 2.68
N GLU A 418 -0.42 1.29 2.41
CA GLU A 418 -0.67 0.05 3.12
C GLU A 418 -0.55 -1.14 2.16
N VAL A 419 -0.08 -2.28 2.67
CA VAL A 419 0.05 -3.53 1.90
C VAL A 419 -1.19 -4.37 2.18
N LEU A 420 -2.15 -4.37 1.25
CA LEU A 420 -3.50 -4.87 1.51
C LEU A 420 -3.62 -6.40 1.42
N ASP A 421 -2.83 -7.06 0.57
CA ASP A 421 -2.88 -8.52 0.47
C ASP A 421 -1.65 -9.16 -0.16
N LYS A 422 -1.32 -10.37 0.30
CA LYS A 422 -0.31 -11.25 -0.29
C LYS A 422 -1.04 -12.32 -1.11
N GLU A 423 -1.67 -11.93 -2.21
CA GLU A 423 -2.10 -12.94 -3.19
C GLU A 423 -0.88 -13.80 -3.57
N ILE A 424 -1.09 -15.10 -3.81
CA ILE A 424 -0.01 -16.10 -4.04
C ILE A 424 0.95 -15.67 -5.17
N HIS A 425 0.48 -14.80 -6.08
CA HIS A 425 1.16 -14.39 -7.31
C HIS A 425 1.49 -12.89 -7.43
N ALA A 426 0.95 -12.00 -6.59
CA ALA A 426 1.21 -10.56 -6.66
C ALA A 426 1.00 -9.85 -5.32
N VAL A 427 1.79 -8.80 -5.05
CA VAL A 427 1.63 -7.92 -3.88
C VAL A 427 0.90 -6.66 -4.31
N LYS A 428 -0.21 -6.32 -3.63
CA LYS A 428 -0.96 -5.09 -3.86
C LYS A 428 -0.61 -4.05 -2.79
N LEU A 429 -0.18 -2.87 -3.25
CA LEU A 429 0.10 -1.71 -2.42
C LEU A 429 -0.97 -0.66 -2.71
N GLU A 430 -1.73 -0.25 -1.70
CA GLU A 430 -2.69 0.85 -1.80
C GLU A 430 -2.10 2.08 -1.14
N CYS A 431 -2.00 3.16 -1.89
CA CYS A 431 -1.38 4.41 -1.47
C CYS A 431 -2.40 5.54 -1.51
N SER A 432 -2.86 5.99 -0.35
CA SER A 432 -3.66 7.21 -0.21
C SER A 432 -2.80 8.44 -0.49
N VAL A 433 -3.17 9.23 -1.50
CA VAL A 433 -2.42 10.39 -1.99
C VAL A 433 -3.15 11.69 -1.69
N GLY A 434 -2.44 12.61 -1.02
CA GLY A 434 -3.04 13.76 -0.39
C GLY A 434 -3.82 13.31 0.83
N TYR A 435 -3.62 13.96 1.99
CA TYR A 435 -4.38 13.56 3.18
C TYR A 435 -5.90 13.73 2.97
N LEU A 436 -6.33 14.56 2.00
CA LEU A 436 -7.73 14.71 1.61
C LEU A 436 -8.00 14.89 0.11
N TYR A 437 -7.17 15.65 -0.61
CA TYR A 437 -7.38 15.93 -2.02
C TYR A 437 -6.08 16.26 -2.75
N VAL A 438 -6.11 16.14 -4.08
CA VAL A 438 -5.04 16.56 -5.00
C VAL A 438 -5.53 17.80 -5.74
N ASP A 439 -4.80 18.91 -5.61
CA ASP A 439 -5.19 20.21 -6.18
C ASP A 439 -5.42 20.13 -7.70
N GLN A 440 -6.34 20.94 -8.22
CA GLN A 440 -6.52 21.11 -9.66
C GLN A 440 -5.21 21.50 -10.36
N LYS A 441 -4.98 20.95 -11.56
CA LYS A 441 -3.79 21.23 -12.40
C LYS A 441 -2.45 21.01 -11.69
N SER A 442 -2.42 20.16 -10.66
CA SER A 442 -1.21 19.86 -9.90
C SER A 442 -0.59 18.53 -10.36
N LYS A 443 0.72 18.44 -10.17
CA LYS A 443 1.52 17.26 -10.51
C LYS A 443 2.30 16.81 -9.28
N LEU A 444 2.17 15.55 -8.91
CA LEU A 444 2.85 14.93 -7.78
C LEU A 444 3.74 13.79 -8.26
N ASP A 445 5.02 13.83 -7.90
CA ASP A 445 6.01 12.83 -8.29
C ASP A 445 6.42 11.98 -7.07
N PHE A 446 6.30 10.67 -7.16
CA PHE A 446 6.61 9.70 -6.12
C PHE A 446 7.70 8.73 -6.59
N SER A 447 8.61 8.35 -5.69
CA SER A 447 9.69 7.41 -5.98
C SER A 447 9.66 6.27 -4.99
N PHE A 448 9.31 5.07 -5.45
CA PHE A 448 9.19 3.85 -4.65
C PHE A 448 10.46 3.01 -4.80
N LEU A 449 11.10 2.67 -3.69
CA LEU A 449 12.26 1.79 -3.67
C LEU A 449 11.80 0.33 -3.50
N LEU A 450 12.09 -0.51 -4.49
CA LEU A 450 11.75 -1.93 -4.47
C LEU A 450 13.02 -2.79 -4.39
N ASP A 451 12.93 -3.93 -3.70
CA ASP A 451 13.94 -4.98 -3.62
C ASP A 451 13.72 -6.00 -4.72
N ALA A 452 14.77 -6.30 -5.48
CA ALA A 452 14.80 -7.29 -6.55
C ALA A 452 15.81 -8.43 -6.29
N SER A 453 16.31 -8.55 -5.06
CA SER A 453 17.33 -9.53 -4.67
C SER A 453 16.90 -10.99 -4.79
N SER A 454 15.59 -11.27 -4.83
CA SER A 454 15.08 -12.64 -4.94
C SER A 454 15.20 -13.25 -6.34
N PHE A 455 15.41 -12.42 -7.38
CA PHE A 455 15.55 -12.91 -8.74
C PHE A 455 16.93 -13.53 -8.95
N THR A 456 16.93 -14.85 -9.17
CA THR A 456 18.11 -15.66 -9.50
C THR A 456 18.07 -16.20 -10.93
N ARG A 457 16.90 -16.14 -11.59
CA ARG A 457 16.67 -16.59 -12.97
C ARG A 457 15.92 -15.52 -13.77
N ALA A 458 16.27 -15.38 -15.04
CA ALA A 458 15.60 -14.51 -16.00
C ALA A 458 14.60 -15.33 -16.85
N GLU A 459 13.45 -15.68 -16.27
CA GLU A 459 12.39 -16.46 -16.94
C GLU A 459 11.45 -15.55 -17.73
N ASP A 460 10.56 -14.82 -17.06
CA ASP A 460 9.60 -13.87 -17.66
C ASP A 460 9.94 -12.41 -17.31
N ASP A 461 9.49 -11.48 -18.15
CA ASP A 461 9.64 -10.05 -17.87
C ASP A 461 8.65 -9.62 -16.78
N LEU A 462 9.04 -8.65 -15.96
CA LEU A 462 8.25 -8.24 -14.80
C LEU A 462 7.26 -7.14 -15.21
N ASN A 463 5.98 -7.35 -14.92
CA ASN A 463 4.93 -6.36 -15.17
C ASN A 463 4.51 -5.71 -13.85
N ILE A 464 4.71 -4.40 -13.75
CA ILE A 464 4.22 -3.57 -12.64
C ILE A 464 3.03 -2.77 -13.16
N ILE A 465 1.86 -2.91 -12.52
CA ILE A 465 0.65 -2.20 -12.91
C ILE A 465 0.36 -1.13 -11.85
N VAL A 466 0.12 0.10 -12.29
CA VAL A 466 -0.22 1.24 -11.45
C VAL A 466 -1.57 1.77 -11.91
N ASN A 467 -2.52 1.97 -11.02
CA ASN A 467 -3.82 2.55 -11.32
C ASN A 467 -4.16 3.66 -10.31
N ALA A 468 -4.59 4.84 -10.78
CA ALA A 468 -5.08 5.91 -9.91
C ALA A 468 -6.61 5.97 -9.92
N THR A 469 -7.20 6.19 -8.75
CA THR A 469 -8.65 6.33 -8.60
C THR A 469 -8.97 7.49 -7.66
N CYS A 470 -10.05 8.21 -7.94
CA CYS A 470 -10.63 9.16 -6.99
C CYS A 470 -12.16 9.12 -7.06
N LYS A 471 -12.82 9.77 -6.10
CA LYS A 471 -14.27 9.66 -5.90
C LYS A 471 -15.10 10.50 -6.87
N ASN A 472 -14.55 11.61 -7.35
CA ASN A 472 -15.25 12.61 -8.15
C ASN A 472 -14.75 12.66 -9.60
N GLU A 473 -14.29 11.55 -10.14
CA GLU A 473 -13.89 11.43 -11.53
C GLU A 473 -14.97 10.67 -12.32
N ASP A 474 -15.32 11.22 -13.48
CA ASP A 474 -16.34 10.64 -14.35
C ASP A 474 -15.84 9.35 -15.03
N GLY A 475 -16.73 8.38 -15.21
CA GLY A 475 -16.39 7.06 -15.75
C GLY A 475 -15.80 7.09 -17.17
N ASN A 476 -16.06 8.17 -17.92
CA ASN A 476 -15.54 8.36 -19.27
C ASN A 476 -14.05 8.76 -19.30
N MET A 477 -13.50 9.25 -18.19
CA MET A 477 -12.12 9.78 -18.11
C MET A 477 -11.10 8.76 -17.58
N LEU A 478 -11.52 7.54 -17.24
CA LEU A 478 -10.67 6.54 -16.56
C LEU A 478 -9.57 5.88 -17.41
N GLN A 479 -9.39 6.26 -18.68
CA GLN A 479 -8.54 5.51 -19.61
C GLN A 479 -7.04 5.74 -19.40
N ASP A 480 -6.63 6.89 -18.89
CA ASP A 480 -5.23 7.28 -18.64
C ASP A 480 -4.85 7.23 -17.15
N ASN A 481 -5.72 6.62 -16.34
CA ASN A 481 -5.49 6.33 -14.92
C ASN A 481 -4.59 5.10 -14.71
N THR A 482 -4.47 4.22 -15.71
CA THR A 482 -3.73 2.97 -15.62
C THR A 482 -2.44 3.00 -16.44
N LEU A 483 -1.34 2.58 -15.80
CA LEU A 483 -0.01 2.47 -16.38
C LEU A 483 0.54 1.06 -16.15
N THR A 484 1.00 0.39 -17.21
CA THR A 484 1.73 -0.89 -17.11
C THR A 484 3.19 -0.69 -17.50
N LEU A 485 4.10 -1.00 -16.59
CA LEU A 485 5.54 -0.92 -16.79
C LEU A 485 6.15 -2.31 -16.88
N VAL A 486 6.80 -2.60 -18.01
CA VAL A 486 7.50 -3.87 -18.26
C VAL A 486 8.99 -3.70 -17.96
N VAL A 487 9.53 -4.56 -17.11
CA VAL A 487 10.97 -4.59 -16.76
C VAL A 487 11.58 -5.88 -17.30
N PRO A 488 12.39 -5.81 -18.37
CA PRO A 488 13.03 -6.99 -18.94
C PRO A 488 14.08 -7.59 -18.00
N LEU A 489 14.06 -8.92 -17.84
CA LEU A 489 15.08 -9.66 -17.09
C LEU A 489 16.16 -10.22 -18.03
N LYS A 490 17.43 -10.01 -17.71
CA LYS A 490 18.57 -10.58 -18.46
C LYS A 490 19.67 -11.13 -17.55
N TYR A 491 20.37 -12.14 -18.04
CA TYR A 491 21.62 -12.66 -17.47
C TYR A 491 22.80 -11.83 -17.99
N GLU A 492 23.50 -11.14 -17.10
CA GLU A 492 24.72 -10.39 -17.41
C GLU A 492 25.93 -11.23 -17.00
N ILE A 493 26.60 -11.82 -17.99
CA ILE A 493 27.65 -12.82 -17.76
C ILE A 493 29.02 -12.29 -18.19
N GLU A 494 30.06 -12.69 -17.47
CA GLU A 494 31.47 -12.48 -17.83
C GLU A 494 32.18 -13.83 -17.66
N LEU A 495 32.76 -14.34 -18.74
CA LEU A 495 33.47 -15.63 -18.75
C LEU A 495 34.95 -15.36 -19.01
N ASN A 496 35.80 -15.87 -18.12
CA ASN A 496 37.24 -15.79 -18.27
C ASN A 496 37.79 -17.17 -18.57
N ALA A 497 38.44 -17.32 -19.72
CA ALA A 497 39.11 -18.54 -20.12
C ALA A 497 40.62 -18.38 -19.97
N HIS A 498 41.24 -19.30 -19.23
CA HIS A 498 42.69 -19.40 -19.09
C HIS A 498 43.15 -20.80 -19.46
N GLY A 499 44.38 -20.95 -19.95
CA GLY A 499 44.92 -22.27 -20.24
C GLY A 499 46.43 -22.29 -20.15
N PHE A 500 46.96 -23.48 -19.91
CA PHE A 500 48.40 -23.74 -19.92
C PHE A 500 48.68 -25.16 -20.40
N VAL A 501 49.93 -25.42 -20.79
CA VAL A 501 50.39 -26.71 -21.30
C VAL A 501 51.60 -27.20 -20.51
N SER A 502 51.67 -28.51 -20.26
CA SER A 502 52.78 -29.17 -19.59
C SER A 502 53.15 -30.47 -20.31
N PRO A 503 54.40 -30.65 -20.78
CA PRO A 503 55.47 -29.65 -20.81
C PRO A 503 55.21 -28.52 -21.85
N ALA A 504 55.76 -27.33 -21.64
CA ALA A 504 55.58 -26.19 -22.56
C ALA A 504 56.37 -26.33 -23.87
N SER A 505 57.38 -27.17 -23.87
CA SER A 505 58.12 -27.54 -25.06
C SER A 505 58.53 -29.00 -25.04
N PHE A 506 58.71 -29.58 -26.23
CA PHE A 506 59.22 -30.94 -26.41
C PHE A 506 60.24 -30.95 -27.55
N VAL A 507 61.14 -31.91 -27.51
CA VAL A 507 62.23 -32.02 -28.51
C VAL A 507 61.92 -33.13 -29.49
N TYR A 508 62.06 -32.87 -30.79
CA TYR A 508 61.87 -33.86 -31.85
C TYR A 508 63.10 -33.96 -32.76
N GLY A 509 63.44 -35.16 -33.22
CA GLY A 509 64.64 -35.42 -34.03
C GLY A 509 65.34 -36.74 -33.64
N THR A 510 65.83 -37.49 -34.61
CA THR A 510 66.57 -38.75 -34.38
C THR A 510 67.84 -38.55 -33.53
N ASN A 511 67.97 -39.31 -32.44
CA ASN A 511 69.25 -39.59 -31.78
C ASN A 511 69.82 -40.89 -32.38
N GLU A 512 71.06 -40.87 -32.90
CA GLU A 512 71.71 -42.00 -33.61
C GLU A 512 71.88 -43.31 -32.81
N ASN A 513 71.38 -43.42 -31.57
CA ASN A 513 71.55 -44.61 -30.73
C ASN A 513 70.36 -45.57 -30.66
N ASP A 514 69.25 -45.34 -31.36
CA ASP A 514 68.14 -46.31 -31.44
C ASP A 514 67.71 -46.60 -32.88
N SER A 515 67.66 -47.88 -33.23
CA SER A 515 67.09 -48.42 -34.47
C SER A 515 65.65 -48.89 -34.25
N PRO A 516 64.93 -49.31 -35.30
CA PRO A 516 64.10 -48.46 -36.15
C PRO A 516 62.85 -47.90 -35.44
N VAL A 517 62.49 -46.67 -35.85
CA VAL A 517 61.18 -46.00 -35.80
C VAL A 517 60.03 -46.78 -35.14
N THR A 518 60.04 -46.84 -33.80
CA THR A 518 58.81 -47.02 -33.04
C THR A 518 58.43 -45.64 -32.54
N CYS A 519 57.31 -45.13 -33.05
CA CYS A 519 56.77 -43.80 -32.78
C CYS A 519 57.14 -43.32 -31.37
N MET A 520 58.10 -42.39 -31.29
CA MET A 520 58.42 -41.72 -30.04
C MET A 520 57.12 -41.07 -29.55
N LYS A 521 56.76 -41.27 -28.27
CA LYS A 521 55.49 -40.81 -27.71
C LYS A 521 55.80 -39.76 -26.66
N GLU A 522 55.42 -38.53 -26.95
CA GLU A 522 55.45 -37.45 -25.97
C GLU A 522 54.03 -37.18 -25.50
N ASN A 523 53.81 -37.29 -24.19
CA ASN A 523 52.52 -36.99 -23.58
C ASN A 523 52.46 -35.50 -23.23
N ILE A 524 51.44 -34.82 -23.75
CA ILE A 524 51.26 -33.39 -23.60
C ILE A 524 49.91 -33.14 -22.93
N ASN A 525 49.94 -32.48 -21.78
CA ASN A 525 48.75 -32.18 -21.01
C ASN A 525 48.40 -30.70 -21.16
N PHE A 526 47.22 -30.42 -21.69
CA PHE A 526 46.63 -29.09 -21.72
C PHE A 526 45.60 -28.98 -20.61
N THR A 527 45.66 -27.90 -19.83
CA THR A 527 44.64 -27.59 -18.83
C THR A 527 43.99 -26.27 -19.17
N PHE A 528 42.66 -26.24 -19.25
CA PHE A 528 41.87 -25.04 -19.44
C PHE A 528 40.97 -24.80 -18.24
N HIS A 529 40.94 -23.56 -17.79
CA HIS A 529 40.16 -23.05 -16.68
C HIS A 529 39.15 -22.04 -17.22
N VAL A 530 37.87 -22.30 -17.02
CA VAL A 530 36.78 -21.39 -17.39
C VAL A 530 36.13 -20.91 -16.10
N ILE A 531 36.18 -19.61 -15.83
CA ILE A 531 35.65 -18.99 -14.62
C ILE A 531 34.48 -18.09 -15.00
N SER A 532 33.32 -18.29 -14.36
CA SER A 532 32.18 -17.38 -14.49
C SER A 532 32.36 -16.20 -13.53
N ALA A 533 33.05 -15.15 -13.98
CA ALA A 533 33.35 -13.96 -13.16
C ALA A 533 32.21 -12.93 -13.11
N GLY A 534 31.19 -13.09 -13.97
CA GLY A 534 30.05 -12.18 -14.04
C GLY A 534 29.08 -12.31 -12.86
N PRO A 535 28.23 -11.30 -12.61
CA PRO A 535 27.32 -11.27 -11.46
C PRO A 535 26.12 -12.23 -11.60
N SER A 536 25.74 -12.59 -12.83
CA SER A 536 24.66 -13.54 -13.09
C SER A 536 25.19 -14.97 -13.23
N MET A 537 24.32 -15.95 -12.96
CA MET A 537 24.56 -17.33 -13.37
C MET A 537 24.60 -17.41 -14.90
N ALA A 538 25.59 -18.13 -15.44
CA ALA A 538 25.82 -18.25 -16.86
C ALA A 538 25.20 -19.56 -17.39
N PRO A 539 24.10 -19.50 -18.17
CA PRO A 539 23.39 -20.69 -18.62
C PRO A 539 24.09 -21.35 -19.82
N ASN A 540 24.11 -22.69 -19.84
CA ASN A 540 24.56 -23.53 -20.96
C ASN A 540 25.90 -23.08 -21.60
N ILE A 541 26.96 -23.05 -20.80
CA ILE A 541 28.30 -22.68 -21.29
C ILE A 541 28.93 -23.81 -22.09
N ASN A 542 29.51 -23.44 -23.24
CA ASN A 542 30.27 -24.31 -24.10
C ASN A 542 31.72 -23.84 -24.20
N LEU A 543 32.67 -24.77 -24.23
CA LEU A 543 34.09 -24.51 -24.48
C LEU A 543 34.51 -25.22 -25.78
N GLY A 544 34.90 -24.45 -26.78
CA GLY A 544 35.45 -24.96 -28.04
C GLY A 544 36.98 -24.83 -28.04
N ILE A 545 37.69 -25.95 -28.14
CA ILE A 545 39.16 -25.99 -28.20
C ILE A 545 39.59 -26.40 -29.61
N THR A 546 40.47 -25.63 -30.22
CA THR A 546 41.00 -25.88 -31.57
C THR A 546 42.53 -26.01 -31.53
N ILE A 547 43.05 -27.12 -32.05
CA ILE A 547 44.48 -27.46 -32.04
C ILE A 547 44.94 -27.80 -33.47
N PRO A 548 46.01 -27.17 -33.99
CA PRO A 548 46.56 -27.53 -35.31
C PRO A 548 47.06 -28.97 -35.30
N ASN A 549 46.54 -29.82 -36.19
CA ASN A 549 46.77 -31.26 -36.15
C ASN A 549 47.34 -31.87 -37.45
N ALA A 550 47.57 -31.11 -38.52
CA ALA A 550 48.14 -31.64 -39.78
C ALA A 550 48.92 -30.57 -40.57
N PHE A 551 49.75 -31.00 -41.52
CA PHE A 551 50.55 -30.13 -42.40
C PHE A 551 50.07 -30.22 -43.86
N PRO A 552 49.73 -29.11 -44.54
CA PRO A 552 49.51 -29.16 -45.99
C PRO A 552 50.81 -29.57 -46.73
N PRO A 553 50.79 -30.50 -47.71
CA PRO A 553 49.66 -31.18 -48.35
C PRO A 553 49.27 -32.55 -47.74
N SER A 554 49.91 -33.00 -46.66
CA SER A 554 49.71 -34.32 -46.06
C SER A 554 48.75 -34.30 -44.85
N ASN A 555 47.69 -35.11 -44.87
CA ASN A 555 46.69 -35.14 -43.77
C ASN A 555 47.09 -36.06 -42.60
N PHE A 556 48.40 -36.21 -42.32
CA PHE A 556 48.84 -36.99 -41.16
C PHE A 556 48.51 -36.24 -39.88
N LYS A 557 47.85 -36.91 -38.94
CA LYS A 557 47.46 -36.32 -37.65
C LYS A 557 48.65 -36.33 -36.68
N LEU A 558 49.03 -35.16 -36.17
CA LEU A 558 50.21 -34.92 -35.33
C LEU A 558 49.98 -35.29 -33.86
N PHE A 559 48.78 -35.02 -33.36
CA PHE A 559 48.33 -35.23 -32.01
C PHE A 559 47.13 -36.18 -31.98
N ASN A 560 47.16 -37.09 -31.03
CA ASN A 560 46.05 -37.99 -30.73
C ASN A 560 45.50 -37.72 -29.33
N THR A 561 44.18 -37.71 -29.19
CA THR A 561 43.50 -37.54 -27.91
C THR A 561 43.50 -38.86 -27.13
N LEU A 562 44.15 -38.91 -25.97
CA LEU A 562 44.15 -40.08 -25.09
C LEU A 562 42.94 -40.07 -24.16
N ASP A 563 42.80 -38.97 -23.42
CA ASP A 563 41.75 -38.80 -22.41
C ASP A 563 41.41 -37.32 -22.24
N ILE A 564 40.17 -37.04 -21.85
CA ILE A 564 39.70 -35.70 -21.51
C ILE A 564 38.91 -35.78 -20.20
N LYS A 565 39.42 -35.11 -19.17
CA LYS A 565 38.78 -35.02 -17.85
C LYS A 565 38.18 -33.63 -17.66
N THR A 566 36.91 -33.58 -17.27
CA THR A 566 36.20 -32.34 -16.98
C THR A 566 35.61 -32.35 -15.58
N THR A 567 35.67 -31.22 -14.87
CA THR A 567 34.99 -31.08 -13.57
C THR A 567 33.50 -30.86 -13.69
N ALA A 568 33.04 -30.28 -14.80
CA ALA A 568 31.65 -30.03 -15.10
C ALA A 568 31.34 -30.39 -16.56
N GLY A 569 30.22 -31.10 -16.77
CA GLY A 569 29.72 -31.40 -18.11
C GLY A 569 30.45 -32.53 -18.85
N GLN A 570 30.35 -32.52 -20.19
CA GLN A 570 30.90 -33.57 -21.07
C GLN A 570 31.58 -32.98 -22.31
N CYS A 571 32.69 -33.61 -22.75
CA CYS A 571 33.41 -33.25 -23.97
C CYS A 571 33.21 -34.26 -25.10
N PHE A 572 33.12 -33.75 -26.32
CA PHE A 572 32.98 -34.48 -27.57
C PHE A 572 34.18 -34.19 -28.46
N TYR A 573 34.77 -35.24 -29.04
CA TYR A 573 35.95 -35.16 -29.90
C TYR A 573 35.97 -36.32 -30.88
N ASP A 574 36.63 -36.12 -32.03
CA ASP A 574 36.80 -37.15 -33.05
C ASP A 574 38.02 -38.03 -32.76
N LYS A 575 37.85 -39.37 -32.86
CA LYS A 575 38.95 -40.34 -32.77
C LYS A 575 39.46 -40.69 -34.16
N TYR A 576 40.76 -40.59 -34.37
CA TYR A 576 41.40 -40.88 -35.66
C TYR A 576 42.17 -42.22 -35.62
N PRO A 577 42.12 -43.04 -36.69
CA PRO A 577 42.91 -44.28 -36.79
C PRO A 577 44.40 -43.99 -37.02
N ARG A 578 45.28 -44.83 -36.47
CA ARG A 578 46.74 -44.74 -36.65
C ARG A 578 47.17 -45.26 -38.02
N ASN A 579 47.86 -44.44 -38.81
CA ASN A 579 48.72 -44.89 -39.91
C ASN A 579 50.04 -44.11 -39.87
N CYS A 580 51.08 -44.73 -39.33
CA CYS A 580 52.44 -44.19 -39.37
C CYS A 580 53.22 -44.92 -40.46
N SER A 581 53.19 -44.38 -41.68
CA SER A 581 54.11 -44.75 -42.75
C SER A 581 55.06 -43.57 -42.96
N ALA A 582 56.29 -43.68 -42.47
CA ALA A 582 57.34 -42.70 -42.74
C ALA A 582 57.58 -42.66 -44.26
N VAL A 583 57.52 -41.47 -44.86
CA VAL A 583 57.92 -41.27 -46.26
C VAL A 583 59.44 -41.08 -46.25
N GLU A 584 60.17 -41.93 -46.98
CA GLU A 584 61.61 -41.79 -47.19
C GLU A 584 61.89 -40.43 -47.86
N LYS A 585 62.56 -39.50 -47.15
CA LYS A 585 63.12 -38.28 -47.74
C LYS A 585 64.39 -38.66 -48.51
N ASN A 586 64.46 -38.34 -49.80
CA ASN A 586 65.71 -38.40 -50.56
C ASN A 586 66.73 -37.42 -49.96
N GLU A 587 67.82 -37.96 -49.42
CA GLU A 587 68.87 -37.16 -48.77
C GLU A 587 69.68 -36.36 -49.79
N ASN A 588 69.60 -35.03 -49.70
CA ASN A 588 70.46 -34.11 -50.44
C ASN A 588 71.49 -33.50 -49.48
N ILE A 589 72.73 -33.98 -49.54
CA ILE A 589 73.87 -33.56 -48.70
C ILE A 589 74.07 -32.03 -48.72
N LEU A 590 73.80 -31.37 -49.85
CA LEU A 590 73.95 -29.93 -50.02
C LEU A 590 72.87 -29.13 -49.26
N LYS A 591 71.68 -29.71 -49.08
CA LYS A 591 70.56 -29.11 -48.34
C LYS A 591 70.82 -29.19 -46.83
N ASP A 592 71.39 -30.29 -46.34
CA ASP A 592 71.73 -30.52 -44.93
C ASP A 592 72.82 -29.57 -44.40
N VAL A 593 73.77 -29.17 -45.25
CA VAL A 593 74.79 -28.17 -44.89
C VAL A 593 74.18 -26.76 -44.83
N VAL A 594 73.33 -26.40 -45.79
CA VAL A 594 72.66 -25.08 -45.82
C VAL A 594 71.69 -24.91 -44.65
N THR A 595 70.92 -25.94 -44.31
CA THR A 595 69.99 -25.90 -43.15
C THR A 595 70.74 -25.75 -41.82
N PHE A 596 71.93 -26.34 -41.68
CA PHE A 596 72.77 -26.17 -40.49
C PHE A 596 73.27 -24.73 -40.28
N PHE A 597 73.74 -24.06 -41.34
CA PHE A 597 74.23 -22.67 -41.27
C PHE A 597 73.12 -21.60 -41.34
N SER A 598 71.89 -21.98 -41.72
CA SER A 598 70.74 -21.07 -41.77
C SER A 598 70.24 -20.67 -40.38
N LYS A 599 69.77 -19.40 -40.24
CA LYS A 599 69.13 -18.91 -39.01
C LYS A 599 67.97 -19.85 -38.63
N PRO A 600 67.72 -20.09 -37.33
CA PRO A 600 66.59 -20.90 -36.90
C PRO A 600 65.27 -20.25 -37.35
N ALA A 601 64.65 -20.80 -38.39
CA ALA A 601 63.31 -20.41 -38.81
C ALA A 601 62.30 -20.97 -37.79
N LYS A 602 61.51 -20.08 -37.16
CA LYS A 602 60.38 -20.46 -36.32
C LYS A 602 59.11 -20.40 -37.16
N ARG A 603 58.32 -21.47 -37.18
CA ARG A 603 57.03 -21.52 -37.89
C ARG A 603 55.89 -21.60 -36.88
N GLN A 604 54.93 -20.69 -36.99
CA GLN A 604 53.73 -20.69 -36.17
C GLN A 604 52.58 -21.37 -36.92
N MET A 605 51.91 -22.30 -36.25
CA MET A 605 50.73 -23.00 -36.73
C MET A 605 49.53 -22.54 -35.91
N TYR A 606 48.45 -22.14 -36.59
CA TYR A 606 47.21 -21.71 -35.98
C TYR A 606 46.03 -22.25 -36.80
N CYS A 607 44.88 -22.36 -36.17
CA CYS A 607 43.67 -22.86 -36.81
C CYS A 607 42.81 -21.72 -37.36
N MET A 608 42.35 -21.87 -38.60
CA MET A 608 41.28 -21.02 -39.14
C MET A 608 39.90 -21.60 -38.79
N LYS A 609 38.85 -20.77 -38.91
CA LYS A 609 37.47 -21.21 -38.66
C LYS A 609 37.08 -22.29 -39.69
N ASN A 610 36.60 -23.44 -39.22
CA ASN A 610 36.28 -24.62 -40.05
C ASN A 610 37.47 -25.26 -40.79
N ASP A 611 38.67 -25.22 -40.19
CA ASP A 611 39.83 -25.89 -40.77
C ASP A 611 39.81 -27.41 -40.51
N SER A 612 39.77 -28.22 -41.58
CA SER A 612 39.85 -29.70 -41.53
C SER A 612 41.20 -30.24 -41.05
N LEU A 613 42.23 -29.39 -41.03
CA LEU A 613 43.57 -29.72 -40.53
C LEU A 613 43.67 -29.56 -39.01
N CYS A 614 42.63 -29.02 -38.37
CA CYS A 614 42.58 -28.82 -36.93
C CYS A 614 41.76 -29.88 -36.22
N LEU A 615 42.22 -30.27 -35.05
CA LEU A 615 41.46 -31.04 -34.08
C LEU A 615 40.52 -30.09 -33.34
N GLN A 616 39.22 -30.37 -33.39
CA GLN A 616 38.19 -29.64 -32.68
C GLN A 616 37.66 -30.48 -31.52
N ILE A 617 37.58 -29.87 -30.34
CA ILE A 617 37.03 -30.49 -29.13
C ILE A 617 35.96 -29.55 -28.59
N HIS A 618 34.77 -30.10 -28.36
CA HIS A 618 33.63 -29.35 -27.87
C HIS A 618 33.20 -29.86 -26.51
N CYS A 619 33.28 -29.01 -25.49
CA CYS A 619 32.88 -29.35 -24.12
C CYS A 619 31.64 -28.55 -23.73
N LYS A 620 30.56 -29.25 -23.35
CA LYS A 620 29.34 -28.65 -22.79
C LYS A 620 29.47 -28.63 -21.28
N LEU A 621 29.78 -27.46 -20.70
CA LEU A 621 30.04 -27.28 -19.27
C LEU A 621 28.75 -27.09 -18.45
N GLY A 622 27.63 -26.76 -19.10
CA GLY A 622 26.32 -26.59 -18.46
C GLY A 622 26.15 -25.23 -17.79
N ASN A 623 25.28 -25.15 -16.78
CA ASN A 623 25.01 -23.91 -16.04
C ASN A 623 26.11 -23.65 -15.00
N MET A 624 26.70 -22.45 -15.02
CA MET A 624 27.77 -22.07 -14.10
C MET A 624 27.32 -20.90 -13.21
N GLU A 625 27.32 -21.10 -11.89
CA GLU A 625 27.05 -20.01 -10.94
C GLU A 625 28.17 -18.96 -10.94
N SER A 626 27.84 -17.73 -10.57
CA SER A 626 28.82 -16.65 -10.39
C SER A 626 29.93 -17.07 -9.41
N GLY A 627 31.19 -16.90 -9.83
CA GLY A 627 32.39 -17.25 -9.08
C GLY A 627 32.82 -18.72 -9.17
N LYS A 628 32.07 -19.58 -9.87
CA LYS A 628 32.47 -20.99 -10.07
C LYS A 628 33.42 -21.15 -11.25
N GLU A 629 34.26 -22.17 -11.15
CA GLU A 629 35.27 -22.54 -12.13
C GLU A 629 35.02 -23.97 -12.65
N ALA A 630 35.11 -24.14 -13.97
CA ALA A 630 35.12 -25.43 -14.65
C ALA A 630 36.49 -25.67 -15.27
N THR A 631 37.05 -26.86 -15.08
CA THR A 631 38.37 -27.21 -15.59
C THR A 631 38.26 -28.36 -16.58
N VAL A 632 39.02 -28.25 -17.68
CA VAL A 632 39.11 -29.25 -18.75
C VAL A 632 40.58 -29.62 -18.92
N GLN A 633 40.91 -30.85 -18.56
CA GLN A 633 42.25 -31.44 -18.73
C GLN A 633 42.23 -32.36 -19.95
N LEU A 634 43.04 -32.01 -20.94
CA LEU A 634 43.20 -32.72 -22.19
C LEU A 634 44.58 -33.37 -22.23
N GLN A 635 44.61 -34.69 -22.36
CA GLN A 635 45.84 -35.46 -22.49
C GLN A 635 46.02 -35.90 -23.94
N LEU A 636 47.07 -35.40 -24.59
CA LEU A 636 47.42 -35.69 -25.98
C LEU A 636 48.69 -36.53 -26.06
N GLU A 637 48.74 -37.42 -27.04
CA GLU A 637 49.94 -38.13 -27.48
C GLU A 637 50.43 -37.47 -28.77
N ALA A 638 51.63 -36.87 -28.73
CA ALA A 638 52.27 -36.31 -29.92
C ALA A 638 53.10 -37.38 -30.63
N THR A 639 53.23 -37.25 -31.95
CA THR A 639 54.07 -38.10 -32.81
C THR A 639 55.24 -37.29 -33.39
N PRO A 640 56.38 -37.18 -32.68
CA PRO A 640 57.49 -36.30 -33.04
C PRO A 640 58.16 -36.64 -34.38
N SER A 641 58.11 -37.90 -34.81
CA SER A 641 58.69 -38.36 -36.08
C SER A 641 58.03 -37.73 -37.31
N LEU A 642 56.74 -37.37 -37.24
CA LEU A 642 56.03 -36.70 -38.33
C LEU A 642 56.41 -35.21 -38.44
N LEU A 643 57.02 -34.64 -37.40
CA LEU A 643 57.44 -33.23 -37.37
C LEU A 643 58.74 -33.00 -38.17
N GLU A 644 59.54 -34.05 -38.42
CA GLU A 644 60.74 -34.00 -39.28
C GLU A 644 60.39 -33.75 -40.77
N MET A 645 59.11 -33.77 -41.14
CA MET A 645 58.67 -33.39 -42.48
C MET A 645 58.94 -31.90 -42.76
N ASP A 646 58.92 -31.03 -41.75
CA ASP A 646 59.17 -29.60 -41.91
C ASP A 646 60.67 -29.24 -41.76
N ASP A 647 61.14 -28.24 -42.52
CA ASP A 647 62.54 -27.79 -42.51
C ASP A 647 62.79 -26.70 -41.43
N ALA A 648 61.78 -26.38 -40.62
CA ALA A 648 61.83 -25.36 -39.58
C ALA A 648 62.62 -25.80 -38.33
N SER A 649 63.28 -24.86 -37.67
CA SER A 649 64.08 -25.13 -36.46
C SER A 649 63.24 -25.29 -35.18
N ALA A 650 62.07 -24.64 -35.15
CA ALA A 650 61.11 -24.74 -34.07
C ALA A 650 59.70 -24.52 -34.62
N LEU A 651 58.78 -25.34 -34.16
CA LEU A 651 57.35 -25.29 -34.48
C LEU A 651 56.61 -24.75 -33.27
N LYS A 652 55.82 -23.69 -33.47
CA LYS A 652 54.99 -23.10 -32.43
C LYS A 652 53.53 -23.38 -32.74
N PHE A 653 52.90 -24.25 -31.96
CA PHE A 653 51.49 -24.58 -32.08
C PHE A 653 50.67 -23.60 -31.23
N GLU A 654 49.80 -22.83 -31.87
CA GLU A 654 48.85 -21.95 -31.21
C GLU A 654 47.54 -22.72 -31.01
N VAL A 655 47.26 -23.06 -29.76
CA VAL A 655 46.01 -23.67 -29.33
C VAL A 655 45.08 -22.57 -28.84
N ARG A 656 43.86 -22.56 -29.37
CA ARG A 656 42.84 -21.56 -29.04
C ARG A 656 41.66 -22.26 -28.38
N ALA A 657 41.24 -21.77 -27.21
CA ALA A 657 40.03 -22.21 -26.53
C ALA A 657 39.08 -21.02 -26.34
N ILE A 658 37.80 -21.21 -26.64
CA ILE A 658 36.77 -20.15 -26.60
C ILE A 658 35.62 -20.64 -25.72
N ALA A 659 35.35 -19.92 -24.64
CA ALA A 659 34.19 -20.15 -23.79
C ALA A 659 33.03 -19.24 -24.23
N SER A 660 31.89 -19.80 -24.60
CA SER A 660 30.72 -19.03 -25.03
C SER A 660 29.42 -19.66 -24.53
N PRO A 661 28.40 -18.86 -24.15
CA PRO A 661 27.07 -19.37 -23.87
C PRO A 661 26.38 -19.87 -25.14
N GLU A 662 25.33 -20.68 -24.99
CA GLU A 662 24.37 -20.94 -26.06
C GLU A 662 23.61 -19.67 -26.45
N GLU A 663 23.26 -19.51 -27.73
CA GLU A 663 22.57 -18.31 -28.21
C GLU A 663 21.21 -18.15 -27.53
N ASN A 664 21.07 -17.09 -26.72
CA ASN A 664 19.85 -16.77 -26.00
C ASN A 664 19.68 -15.25 -25.88
N ALA A 665 18.52 -14.72 -26.30
CA ALA A 665 18.22 -13.29 -26.29
C ALA A 665 18.22 -12.65 -24.87
N LYS A 666 18.10 -13.47 -23.83
CA LYS A 666 18.17 -13.05 -22.42
C LYS A 666 19.58 -13.02 -21.86
N VAL A 667 20.60 -13.42 -22.62
CA VAL A 667 22.00 -13.39 -22.18
C VAL A 667 22.72 -12.18 -22.80
N THR A 668 23.36 -11.38 -21.95
CA THR A 668 24.24 -10.28 -22.34
C THR A 668 25.66 -10.64 -21.91
N GLU A 669 26.55 -10.78 -22.88
CA GLU A 669 27.96 -11.10 -22.65
C GLU A 669 28.81 -9.84 -22.47
N LEU A 670 29.56 -9.78 -21.36
CA LEU A 670 30.56 -8.75 -21.09
C LEU A 670 31.96 -9.23 -21.47
N HIS A 671 32.83 -8.31 -21.88
CA HIS A 671 34.28 -8.54 -22.09
C HIS A 671 34.59 -9.80 -22.93
N LYS A 672 34.07 -9.85 -24.17
CA LYS A 672 34.25 -10.99 -25.09
C LYS A 672 35.71 -11.37 -25.37
N ASP A 673 36.64 -10.45 -25.16
CA ASP A 673 38.08 -10.68 -25.29
C ASP A 673 38.64 -11.66 -24.25
N LYS A 674 38.10 -11.65 -23.02
CA LYS A 674 38.55 -12.55 -21.93
C LYS A 674 38.01 -13.97 -22.04
N GLN A 675 37.04 -14.19 -22.94
CA GLN A 675 36.45 -15.50 -23.21
C GLN A 675 37.39 -16.43 -23.99
N VAL A 676 38.51 -15.91 -24.50
CA VAL A 676 39.45 -16.65 -25.36
C VAL A 676 40.77 -16.89 -24.63
N ALA A 677 41.16 -18.16 -24.51
CA ALA A 677 42.47 -18.56 -24.03
C ALA A 677 43.38 -18.97 -25.19
N TYR A 678 44.60 -18.42 -25.22
CA TYR A 678 45.66 -18.83 -26.14
C TYR A 678 46.74 -19.59 -25.36
N VAL A 679 47.07 -20.79 -25.83
CA VAL A 679 48.12 -21.63 -25.25
C VAL A 679 49.12 -21.98 -26.33
N TYR A 680 50.40 -21.81 -26.04
CA TYR A 680 51.47 -22.05 -27.01
C TYR A 680 52.29 -23.28 -26.60
N LEU A 681 52.43 -24.22 -27.52
CA LEU A 681 53.30 -25.39 -27.39
C LEU A 681 54.45 -25.26 -28.38
N GLU A 682 55.69 -25.40 -27.91
CA GLU A 682 56.89 -25.32 -28.76
C GLU A 682 57.54 -26.69 -29.00
N GLY A 683 57.53 -27.16 -30.24
CA GLY A 683 58.37 -28.28 -30.68
C GLY A 683 59.73 -27.75 -31.12
N VAL A 684 60.81 -28.15 -30.44
CA VAL A 684 62.18 -27.73 -30.77
C VAL A 684 62.92 -28.87 -31.46
N HIS A 685 63.50 -28.61 -32.64
CA HIS A 685 64.22 -29.64 -33.37
C HIS A 685 65.60 -29.94 -32.74
N HIS A 686 65.92 -31.21 -32.54
CA HIS A 686 67.21 -31.68 -32.06
C HIS A 686 68.30 -31.52 -33.14
N ARG A 687 68.92 -30.33 -33.22
CA ARG A 687 70.01 -30.04 -34.17
C ARG A 687 71.37 -30.61 -33.71
N LYS A 688 71.51 -31.94 -33.58
CA LYS A 688 72.86 -32.54 -33.59
C LYS A 688 73.35 -32.62 -35.04
N PRO A 689 74.58 -32.18 -35.36
CA PRO A 689 75.10 -32.28 -36.72
C PRO A 689 75.27 -33.75 -37.09
N LYS A 690 74.68 -34.18 -38.22
CA LYS A 690 74.90 -35.52 -38.79
C LYS A 690 76.41 -35.76 -38.95
N HIS A 691 76.87 -36.99 -38.70
CA HIS A 691 78.29 -37.33 -38.71
C HIS A 691 79.01 -36.88 -40.00
N HIS A 692 78.34 -37.00 -41.16
CA HIS A 692 78.88 -36.60 -42.47
C HIS A 692 79.15 -35.09 -42.60
N VAL A 693 78.31 -34.24 -42.00
CA VAL A 693 78.48 -32.77 -42.02
C VAL A 693 79.63 -32.35 -41.10
N THR A 694 79.73 -32.98 -39.93
CA THR A 694 80.84 -32.76 -38.99
C THR A 694 82.18 -33.12 -39.62
N MET A 695 82.26 -34.26 -40.31
CA MET A 695 83.48 -34.69 -41.00
C MET A 695 83.86 -33.76 -42.17
N LEU A 696 82.87 -33.23 -42.90
CA LEU A 696 83.10 -32.29 -44.00
C LEU A 696 83.60 -30.92 -43.51
N ILE A 697 83.09 -30.43 -42.37
CA ILE A 697 83.57 -29.20 -41.72
C ILE A 697 85.01 -29.37 -41.21
N ILE A 698 85.33 -30.51 -40.58
CA ILE A 698 86.70 -30.80 -40.11
C ILE A 698 87.68 -30.88 -41.31
N GLY A 699 87.28 -31.55 -42.40
CA GLY A 699 88.07 -31.66 -43.62
C GLY A 699 88.35 -30.32 -44.30
N LEU A 700 87.32 -29.47 -44.48
CA LEU A 700 87.48 -28.12 -45.02
C LEU A 700 88.30 -27.20 -44.11
N GLY A 701 88.10 -27.31 -42.78
CA GLY A 701 88.89 -26.56 -41.80
C GLY A 701 90.38 -26.88 -41.85
N LEU A 702 90.73 -28.16 -42.04
CA LEU A 702 92.11 -28.60 -42.23
C LEU A 702 92.71 -28.08 -43.54
N ILE A 703 91.98 -28.15 -44.66
CA ILE A 703 92.47 -27.67 -45.96
C ILE A 703 92.67 -26.15 -45.94
N VAL A 704 91.69 -25.39 -45.43
CA VAL A 704 91.80 -23.93 -45.29
C VAL A 704 92.92 -23.57 -44.31
N GLY A 705 93.03 -24.25 -43.18
CA GLY A 705 94.12 -24.04 -42.21
C GLY A 705 95.50 -24.26 -42.82
N VAL A 706 95.69 -25.35 -43.59
CA VAL A 706 96.98 -25.65 -44.25
C VAL A 706 97.28 -24.65 -45.36
N THR A 707 96.29 -24.29 -46.19
CA THR A 707 96.50 -23.27 -47.25
C THR A 707 96.81 -21.89 -46.67
N LEU A 708 96.14 -21.49 -45.58
CA LEU A 708 96.40 -20.23 -44.90
C LEU A 708 97.78 -20.25 -44.23
N LEU A 709 98.20 -21.38 -43.64
CA LEU A 709 99.54 -21.57 -43.10
C LEU A 709 100.62 -21.48 -44.19
N LEU A 710 100.39 -22.09 -45.36
CA LEU A 710 101.29 -22.02 -46.53
C LEU A 710 101.37 -20.59 -47.10
N LEU A 711 100.24 -19.89 -47.19
CA LEU A 711 100.19 -18.51 -47.66
C LEU A 711 100.88 -17.56 -46.67
N LEU A 712 100.67 -17.77 -45.37
CA LEU A 712 101.30 -16.99 -44.31
C LEU A 712 102.81 -17.26 -44.22
N SER A 713 103.26 -18.50 -44.41
CA SER A 713 104.68 -18.84 -44.49
C SER A 713 105.34 -18.30 -45.78
N PHE A 714 104.63 -18.25 -46.91
CA PHE A 714 105.09 -17.58 -48.12
C PHE A 714 105.20 -16.05 -47.95
N ILE A 715 104.23 -15.41 -47.29
CA ILE A 715 104.27 -13.99 -46.95
C ILE A 715 105.45 -13.69 -46.00
N LEU A 716 105.63 -14.50 -44.94
CA LEU A 716 106.75 -14.36 -44.00
C LEU A 716 108.11 -14.57 -44.68
N TRP A 717 108.20 -15.48 -45.66
CA TRP A 717 109.41 -15.67 -46.47
C TRP A 717 109.70 -14.46 -47.35
N LYS A 718 108.70 -13.89 -48.03
CA LYS A 718 108.86 -12.70 -48.88
C LYS A 718 109.17 -11.42 -48.07
N MET A 719 108.66 -11.32 -46.84
CA MET A 719 108.96 -10.22 -45.91
C MET A 719 110.31 -10.36 -45.18
N GLY A 720 111.13 -11.37 -45.51
CA GLY A 720 112.50 -11.50 -44.99
C GLY A 720 112.59 -11.99 -43.54
N PHE A 721 111.51 -12.52 -42.97
CA PHE A 721 111.42 -12.94 -41.56
C PHE A 721 112.40 -14.07 -41.20
N PHE A 722 112.74 -14.95 -42.16
CA PHE A 722 113.64 -16.10 -41.93
C PHE A 722 115.14 -15.80 -42.08
N LYS A 723 115.56 -14.53 -42.24
CA LYS A 723 116.98 -14.13 -42.31
C LYS A 723 117.47 -13.41 -41.05
N ARG A 724 117.25 -13.99 -39.87
CA ARG A 724 117.83 -13.45 -38.62
C ARG A 724 118.76 -14.45 -37.94
N GLN A 725 120.02 -14.04 -37.83
CA GLN A 725 121.08 -14.76 -37.11
C GLN A 725 120.76 -14.84 -35.62
N TYR A 726 121.00 -16.03 -35.04
CA TYR A 726 120.99 -16.29 -33.61
C TYR A 726 122.03 -15.42 -32.89
N LYS A 727 121.59 -14.71 -31.84
CA LYS A 727 122.45 -14.23 -30.74
C LYS A 727 121.80 -14.58 -29.39
N PRO A 728 122.61 -14.89 -28.36
CA PRO A 728 122.22 -15.72 -27.24
C PRO A 728 121.46 -14.98 -26.13
N VAL A 729 120.78 -15.80 -25.34
CA VAL A 729 119.98 -15.53 -24.13
C VAL A 729 120.75 -14.68 -23.09
N PRO A 730 120.05 -13.73 -22.43
CA PRO A 730 120.28 -13.48 -21.01
C PRO A 730 119.00 -13.69 -20.16
N GLN A 731 119.23 -14.20 -18.93
CA GLN A 731 118.38 -14.13 -17.73
C GLN A 731 117.78 -12.71 -17.57
N ASP A 732 116.63 -12.46 -16.94
CA ASP A 732 116.30 -12.82 -15.57
C ASP A 732 114.87 -12.34 -15.24
N LYS A 733 114.25 -13.02 -14.26
CA LYS A 733 113.30 -12.50 -13.23
C LYS A 733 111.97 -11.81 -13.56
N ASN A 734 110.97 -12.33 -12.82
CA ASN A 734 109.89 -11.61 -12.12
C ASN A 734 108.78 -11.04 -13.01
N ARG A 735 107.50 -11.00 -12.65
CA ARG A 735 106.68 -11.37 -11.48
C ARG A 735 105.26 -11.01 -11.94
N ARG A 736 104.24 -11.76 -11.50
CA ARG A 736 102.91 -11.27 -11.03
C ARG A 736 102.03 -10.53 -12.08
N ASP A 737 100.72 -10.76 -12.21
CA ASP A 737 99.75 -10.94 -11.15
C ASP A 737 98.54 -11.77 -11.63
N SER A 738 98.25 -12.83 -10.90
CA SER A 738 96.91 -13.42 -10.77
C SER A 738 96.14 -12.62 -9.73
N TRP A 739 94.96 -12.11 -10.04
CA TRP A 739 94.01 -11.67 -9.01
C TRP A 739 92.65 -12.33 -9.17
N SER A 740 92.24 -12.82 -8.01
CA SER A 740 91.16 -13.71 -7.66
C SER A 740 89.81 -13.03 -7.52
N PHE A 741 88.79 -13.86 -7.66
CA PHE A 741 87.46 -13.82 -7.02
C PHE A 741 87.37 -12.94 -5.75
N LYS A 742 86.37 -12.05 -5.75
CA LYS A 742 85.73 -11.53 -4.54
C LYS A 742 84.33 -12.13 -4.43
N SER A 743 84.08 -12.78 -3.31
CA SER A 743 82.74 -12.96 -2.75
C SER A 743 82.22 -11.62 -2.22
N GLY A 744 80.95 -11.34 -2.50
CA GLY A 744 80.18 -10.25 -1.91
C GLY A 744 78.90 -10.85 -1.34
N ASN A 745 78.85 -10.86 -0.03
CA ASN A 745 77.73 -11.28 0.80
C ASN A 745 76.67 -10.16 0.83
N LYS A 746 75.43 -10.57 1.12
CA LYS A 746 74.43 -9.85 1.94
C LYS A 746 73.50 -8.78 1.35
N ASP A 747 72.23 -9.01 1.74
CA ASP A 747 71.15 -8.08 2.08
C ASP A 747 70.41 -7.39 0.93
N ASP A 748 69.37 -8.07 0.41
CA ASP A 748 67.94 -7.75 0.62
C ASP A 748 67.02 -8.86 0.05
#